data_AF-A0A432HV37-F1
#
_entry.id   AF-A0A432HV37-F1
#
_cell.length_a   1.000
_cell.length_b   1.000
_cell.length_c   1.000
_cell.angle_alpha   90.00
_cell.angle_beta   90.00
_cell.angle_gamma   90.00
#
_symmetry.space_group_name_H-M   'P 1'
#
loop_
_entity.id
_entity.type
_entity.pdbx_description
1 polymer ?
#
loop_
_entity_poly.entity_id
_entity_poly.type
_entity_poly.pdbx_seq_one_letter_code
_entity_poly.pdbx_strand_id
1 'polypeptide(L)'
;MSSLSSELESVYPSWDWTSEYHLSSKRSNIIRGLNLKDISRVLEIGCGCGAITRYLGEQGLEVDAVEGAGKRAEIARLRCRDLKNVNIINANFNDLIFPEKFYDAIFIIGAIEYAGRFLTSAANDEVAVVTILQRLGKALRDDGALVVAIENRNGLKYWMGATEDHYARPYVGLTGYWGLGGVKTYDLETWKGLLQEAEYPQWRFQFPFPDYKLPQVILDEDFIDTDRFAHSLLYQIGSRDYLGPWKPGGSEYALWRAMHKDGKLKQYANSFLILAGKSRERIRKTAPLDFIYYSDGARKPEYRTITVKKPGEDKIRKKNIWPGDQKVSVKTDNQEHEFPYIQGELLSTRWLESLVNGRPEKFEICLSDYYAFICDYFRDKDGLAIIDALPANIIVDEKGNYRIFDHEWDDSEHVTIPYVLFRALLFFAQNNRDHLRTFFKNMNFGCTMDFISYGFSNLDMNLSLFIEEFIRHEEDFQFKICSQTGLSPVRELLMLPLEIDHDRTIFTSLEWETTAGTFNPVNRQVISWDVNLSPSMLRFVIYSDECITKLRIRPIHTKGFFAIEKVDVRYHENDEVPPVEIYRIDSATQVVSEAVVNNAMLVFTSPYGVFYAKSDKAAIEFSMAGHDKKGTGRYECRIWMASPVTYECAWAEAHIGRVENRYQARLVALERKMVEKEQFAKTVSERIRAQSRTQRRENDALIKENQTLKDELHRVNATLSNAWQILNRIGRLKFLRLLTAVLPGKYGWLKKTFTDYQPSDLPYRAIQESGLFDAEFYRRQASDLDDFDGDLLQHYLDVGAEKGLNPHRLFHTRYYYDQVPVLMAEGINPLYHFLSSGAYDDKDPCYLFSSRYYLKENTEVAASKINPLVHYVSQGAAVRSDPHPAFDTHFYLDHCPEKAEGIERTPLEAFFEDCRLSPRLSPNAIFNPDFYLSNRPDVEKNGICAFQHYMEGGYREKDSDPSPFFDTGFYYQQNPRLLEEAGNPLSHFIEAGQFAGKSPHPIFDINYYRKQTDYHPGHHRDPLSTYLTEDRLRGISPHPLFDSTYYAKQLKSIGIKTDHPLEHYILTGAEKRISPHPLFDGGYYLAQFGDSSRQAGTDLMLDYDAHGIG
;
A
#
# COMPACT_ATOMS: atom_id res chain seq x y z
N MET A 1 -25.32 14.51 4.12
CA MET A 1 -24.83 13.26 3.50
C MET A 1 -25.26 12.11 4.39
N SER A 2 -25.89 11.08 3.82
CA SER A 2 -26.52 9.99 4.59
C SER A 2 -25.51 9.18 5.42
N SER A 3 -25.97 8.48 6.48
CA SER A 3 -25.13 7.51 7.21
C SER A 3 -24.65 6.34 6.32
N LEU A 4 -25.24 6.17 5.13
CA LEU A 4 -24.84 5.20 4.12
C LEU A 4 -24.08 5.82 2.93
N SER A 5 -23.85 7.13 2.92
CA SER A 5 -23.37 7.88 1.75
C SER A 5 -22.07 7.33 1.17
N SER A 6 -22.13 6.81 -0.07
CA SER A 6 -20.96 6.38 -0.83
C SER A 6 -20.08 7.54 -1.29
N GLU A 7 -20.61 8.76 -1.39
CA GLU A 7 -19.85 9.99 -1.71
C GLU A 7 -18.76 10.31 -0.68
N LEU A 8 -19.00 9.99 0.59
CA LEU A 8 -17.95 10.11 1.61
C LEU A 8 -16.86 9.08 1.32
N GLU A 9 -17.26 7.86 0.99
CA GLU A 9 -16.36 6.75 0.68
C GLU A 9 -15.65 6.89 -0.68
N SER A 10 -16.07 7.76 -1.61
CA SER A 10 -15.36 7.92 -2.89
C SER A 10 -14.00 8.62 -2.77
N VAL A 11 -13.67 9.19 -1.60
CA VAL A 11 -12.39 9.86 -1.30
C VAL A 11 -11.36 8.87 -0.69
N TYR A 12 -11.71 7.58 -0.61
CA TYR A 12 -11.01 6.50 0.11
C TYR A 12 -9.54 6.23 -0.24
N PRO A 13 -9.01 6.47 -1.46
CA PRO A 13 -7.59 6.22 -1.74
C PRO A 13 -6.62 7.08 -0.92
N SER A 14 -7.11 8.07 -0.16
CA SER A 14 -6.31 9.02 0.63
C SER A 14 -6.59 9.02 2.14
N TRP A 15 -7.40 8.07 2.64
CA TRP A 15 -7.85 8.08 4.04
C TRP A 15 -6.78 7.62 5.01
N ASP A 16 -6.50 8.45 6.01
CA ASP A 16 -5.88 8.02 7.26
C ASP A 16 -6.92 7.38 8.19
N TRP A 17 -6.45 6.75 9.28
CA TRP A 17 -7.32 6.14 10.28
C TRP A 17 -8.37 7.13 10.82
N THR A 18 -7.98 8.38 11.07
CA THR A 18 -8.89 9.42 11.59
C THR A 18 -10.06 9.68 10.64
N SER A 19 -9.77 9.76 9.34
CA SER A 19 -10.77 9.95 8.28
C SER A 19 -11.68 8.74 8.19
N GLU A 20 -11.13 7.53 8.16
CA GLU A 20 -11.94 6.31 8.11
C GLU A 20 -12.89 6.19 9.32
N TYR A 21 -12.38 6.45 10.53
CA TYR A 21 -13.17 6.40 11.76
C TYR A 21 -14.38 7.35 11.72
N HIS A 22 -14.21 8.55 11.17
CA HIS A 22 -15.27 9.57 11.16
C HIS A 22 -16.13 9.57 9.89
N LEU A 23 -15.65 9.08 8.76
CA LEU A 23 -16.30 9.19 7.45
C LEU A 23 -16.86 7.85 6.92
N SER A 24 -16.39 6.71 7.41
CA SER A 24 -16.87 5.40 6.93
C SER A 24 -18.33 5.14 7.29
N SER A 25 -19.12 4.61 6.34
CA SER A 25 -20.49 4.16 6.62
C SER A 25 -20.56 3.01 7.63
N LYS A 26 -19.46 2.24 7.76
CA LYS A 26 -19.29 1.17 8.74
C LYS A 26 -19.38 1.68 10.18
N ARG A 27 -19.10 2.97 10.44
CA ARG A 27 -19.10 3.52 11.80
C ARG A 27 -20.44 3.32 12.51
N SER A 28 -21.55 3.41 11.77
CA SER A 28 -22.91 3.25 12.32
C SER A 28 -23.32 1.80 12.55
N ASN A 29 -22.54 0.82 12.08
CA ASN A 29 -22.85 -0.61 12.25
C ASN A 29 -22.96 -1.02 13.72
N ILE A 30 -22.29 -0.29 14.62
CA ILE A 30 -22.36 -0.53 16.06
C ILE A 30 -23.78 -0.38 16.64
N ILE A 31 -24.65 0.43 16.03
CA ILE A 31 -26.03 0.65 16.51
C ILE A 31 -27.13 0.24 15.53
N ARG A 32 -26.80 -0.14 14.29
CA ARG A 32 -27.78 -0.56 13.27
C ARG A 32 -28.62 -1.79 13.67
N GLY A 33 -28.08 -2.65 14.54
CA GLY A 33 -28.78 -3.82 15.07
C GLY A 33 -29.74 -3.53 16.22
N LEU A 34 -29.73 -2.30 16.77
CA LEU A 34 -30.62 -1.94 17.87
C LEU A 34 -32.03 -1.66 17.37
N ASN A 35 -33.03 -2.10 18.14
CA ASN A 35 -34.43 -1.78 17.87
C ASN A 35 -34.82 -0.47 18.54
N LEU A 36 -34.89 0.59 17.73
CA LEU A 36 -35.17 1.96 18.18
C LEU A 36 -36.63 2.39 17.97
N LYS A 37 -37.53 1.47 17.59
CA LYS A 37 -38.93 1.81 17.22
C LYS A 37 -39.74 2.46 18.35
N ASP A 38 -39.46 2.10 19.60
CA ASP A 38 -40.15 2.61 20.79
C ASP A 38 -39.30 3.61 21.58
N ILE A 39 -38.34 4.24 20.91
CA ILE A 39 -37.47 5.28 21.42
C ILE A 39 -37.83 6.54 20.65
N SER A 40 -38.12 7.65 21.33
CA SER A 40 -38.49 8.91 20.67
C SER A 40 -37.40 9.95 20.84
N ARG A 41 -36.83 10.09 22.05
CA ARG A 41 -35.83 11.11 22.35
C ARG A 41 -34.54 10.51 22.90
N VAL A 42 -33.41 10.92 22.34
CA VAL A 42 -32.09 10.38 22.68
C VAL A 42 -31.08 11.48 22.95
N LEU A 43 -30.15 11.19 23.86
CA LEU A 43 -28.97 12.00 24.13
C LEU A 43 -27.74 11.24 23.63
N GLU A 44 -26.87 11.89 22.87
CA GLU A 44 -25.57 11.35 22.50
C GLU A 44 -24.46 12.19 23.16
N ILE A 45 -23.62 11.56 23.98
CA ILE A 45 -22.48 12.21 24.62
C ILE A 45 -21.20 11.86 23.86
N GLY A 46 -20.49 12.88 23.38
CA GLY A 46 -19.25 12.72 22.62
C GLY A 46 -19.51 12.36 21.17
N CYS A 47 -20.38 13.12 20.49
CA CYS A 47 -20.83 12.78 19.13
C CYS A 47 -19.75 12.94 18.03
N GLY A 48 -18.60 13.55 18.36
CA GLY A 48 -17.50 13.74 17.43
C GLY A 48 -17.93 14.49 16.18
N CYS A 49 -17.63 13.93 15.00
CA CYS A 49 -18.02 14.49 13.70
C CYS A 49 -19.44 14.07 13.26
N GLY A 50 -20.26 13.51 14.15
CA GLY A 50 -21.68 13.24 13.93
C GLY A 50 -22.01 11.98 13.10
N ALA A 51 -21.13 10.96 13.07
CA ALA A 51 -21.39 9.72 12.32
C ALA A 51 -22.59 8.93 12.86
N ILE A 52 -22.59 8.70 14.17
CA ILE A 52 -23.68 8.01 14.88
C ILE A 52 -24.91 8.93 14.96
N THR A 53 -24.71 10.22 15.28
CA THR A 53 -25.78 11.24 15.30
C THR A 53 -26.61 11.25 14.02
N ARG A 54 -25.93 11.20 12.87
CA ARG A 54 -26.59 11.17 11.56
C ARG A 54 -27.52 9.97 11.44
N TYR A 55 -27.05 8.77 11.83
CA TYR A 55 -27.86 7.56 11.78
C TYR A 55 -29.06 7.65 12.73
N LEU A 56 -28.86 8.13 13.96
CA LEU A 56 -29.95 8.30 14.93
C LEU A 56 -31.04 9.26 14.41
N GLY A 57 -30.64 10.39 13.82
CA GLY A 57 -31.57 11.34 13.22
C GLY A 57 -32.30 10.78 11.99
N GLU A 58 -31.64 9.94 11.17
CA GLU A 58 -32.26 9.24 10.04
C GLU A 58 -33.31 8.21 10.47
N GLN A 59 -33.25 7.70 11.71
CA GLN A 59 -34.30 6.86 12.28
C GLN A 59 -35.54 7.66 12.74
N GLY A 60 -35.54 8.98 12.58
CA GLY A 60 -36.64 9.87 12.96
C GLY A 60 -36.67 10.21 14.47
N LEU A 61 -35.57 9.96 15.19
CA LEU A 61 -35.46 10.24 16.62
C LEU A 61 -35.19 11.73 16.88
N GLU A 62 -35.68 12.25 17.99
CA GLU A 62 -35.27 13.56 18.52
C GLU A 62 -33.90 13.41 19.19
N VAL A 63 -32.84 13.94 18.56
CA VAL A 63 -31.45 13.73 18.99
C VAL A 63 -30.87 15.02 19.56
N ASP A 64 -30.47 14.98 20.84
CA ASP A 64 -29.60 15.99 21.43
C ASP A 64 -28.17 15.41 21.47
N ALA A 65 -27.25 15.95 20.67
CA ALA A 65 -25.89 15.43 20.53
C ALA A 65 -24.85 16.44 21.04
N VAL A 66 -24.04 16.01 22.00
CA VAL A 66 -23.06 16.86 22.71
C VAL A 66 -21.65 16.55 22.23
N GLU A 67 -20.87 17.59 21.90
CA GLU A 67 -19.45 17.48 21.59
C GLU A 67 -18.66 18.65 22.19
N GLY A 68 -17.58 18.34 22.92
CA GLY A 68 -16.77 19.36 23.60
C GLY A 68 -15.90 20.18 22.65
N ALA A 69 -15.38 19.58 21.58
CA ALA A 69 -14.52 20.26 20.63
C ALA A 69 -15.34 21.02 19.56
N GLY A 70 -15.23 22.35 19.55
CA GLY A 70 -15.99 23.22 18.64
C GLY A 70 -15.89 22.84 17.17
N LYS A 71 -14.68 22.50 16.69
CA LYS A 71 -14.48 22.05 15.29
C LYS A 71 -15.22 20.75 14.95
N ARG A 72 -15.23 19.78 15.86
CA ARG A 72 -15.93 18.50 15.64
C ARG A 72 -17.44 18.70 15.65
N ALA A 73 -17.94 19.51 16.59
CA ALA A 73 -19.35 19.90 16.64
C ALA A 73 -19.80 20.64 15.37
N GLU A 74 -18.96 21.51 14.81
CA GLU A 74 -19.25 22.19 13.55
C GLU A 74 -19.37 21.19 12.38
N ILE A 75 -18.47 20.22 12.29
CA ILE A 75 -18.55 19.14 11.28
C ILE A 75 -19.82 18.31 11.47
N ALA A 76 -20.16 17.94 12.70
CA ALA A 76 -21.39 17.20 13.01
C ALA A 76 -22.64 17.99 12.57
N ARG A 77 -22.67 19.30 12.83
CA ARG A 77 -23.73 20.22 12.39
C ARG A 77 -23.83 20.28 10.87
N LEU A 78 -22.70 20.40 10.17
CA LEU A 78 -22.68 20.40 8.70
C LEU A 78 -23.16 19.07 8.11
N ARG A 79 -22.81 17.95 8.74
CA ARG A 79 -23.22 16.60 8.34
C ARG A 79 -24.72 16.36 8.53
N CYS A 80 -25.31 16.91 9.58
CA CYS A 80 -26.72 16.72 9.95
C CYS A 80 -27.62 17.91 9.58
N ARG A 81 -27.13 18.86 8.77
CA ARG A 81 -27.84 20.13 8.45
C ARG A 81 -29.24 19.97 7.85
N ASP A 82 -29.51 18.83 7.22
CA ASP A 82 -30.78 18.46 6.60
C ASP A 82 -31.77 17.78 7.57
N LEU A 83 -31.33 17.42 8.79
CA LEU A 83 -32.14 16.74 9.80
C LEU A 83 -32.62 17.73 10.86
N LYS A 84 -33.92 18.08 10.80
CA LYS A 84 -34.55 19.05 11.73
C LYS A 84 -34.71 18.53 13.16
N ASN A 85 -34.66 17.22 13.32
CA ASN A 85 -34.78 16.48 14.57
C ASN A 85 -33.43 16.26 15.28
N VAL A 86 -32.35 16.91 14.82
CA VAL A 86 -31.00 16.77 15.39
C VAL A 86 -30.50 18.12 15.90
N ASN A 87 -30.20 18.20 17.19
CA ASN A 87 -29.59 19.34 17.85
C ASN A 87 -28.13 19.03 18.16
N ILE A 88 -27.20 19.83 17.66
CA ILE A 88 -25.78 19.74 18.00
C ILE A 88 -25.44 20.79 19.06
N ILE A 89 -24.95 20.34 20.21
CA ILE A 89 -24.62 21.17 21.38
C ILE A 89 -23.11 21.13 21.57
N ASN A 90 -22.44 22.28 21.37
CA ASN A 90 -21.03 22.42 21.72
C ASN A 90 -20.90 22.90 23.18
N ALA A 91 -20.54 21.99 24.07
CA ALA A 91 -20.40 22.29 25.49
C ALA A 91 -19.44 21.32 26.17
N ASN A 92 -18.77 21.78 27.22
CA ASN A 92 -18.10 20.87 28.14
C ASN A 92 -19.16 20.08 28.92
N PHE A 93 -18.93 18.78 29.12
CA PHE A 93 -19.86 17.92 29.85
C PHE A 93 -20.20 18.47 31.25
N ASN A 94 -19.24 19.06 31.96
CA ASN A 94 -19.45 19.58 33.32
C ASN A 94 -20.37 20.80 33.37
N ASP A 95 -20.48 21.55 32.28
CA ASP A 95 -21.30 22.77 32.23
C ASP A 95 -22.76 22.48 31.89
N LEU A 96 -23.07 21.24 31.50
CA LEU A 96 -24.43 20.85 31.13
C LEU A 96 -25.35 20.73 32.33
N ILE A 97 -26.62 21.06 32.16
CA ILE A 97 -27.67 20.76 33.13
C ILE A 97 -28.63 19.81 32.43
N PHE A 98 -28.70 18.57 32.90
CA PHE A 98 -29.58 17.59 32.29
C PHE A 98 -30.97 17.63 32.93
N PRO A 99 -32.04 17.62 32.13
CA PRO A 99 -33.40 17.46 32.64
C PRO A 99 -33.58 16.06 33.24
N GLU A 100 -34.35 15.94 34.32
CA GLU A 100 -34.63 14.65 34.94
C GLU A 100 -35.60 13.80 34.10
N LYS A 101 -35.32 12.49 33.98
CA LYS A 101 -36.17 11.48 33.32
C LYS A 101 -36.72 11.89 31.94
N PHE A 102 -35.87 12.51 31.14
CA PHE A 102 -36.26 13.12 29.87
C PHE A 102 -35.98 12.22 28.66
N TYR A 103 -34.86 11.49 28.68
CA TYR A 103 -34.39 10.71 27.54
C TYR A 103 -34.83 9.24 27.62
N ASP A 104 -35.26 8.69 26.48
CA ASP A 104 -35.59 7.26 26.33
C ASP A 104 -34.33 6.41 26.21
N ALA A 105 -33.29 6.96 25.57
CA ALA A 105 -31.99 6.34 25.51
C ALA A 105 -30.86 7.38 25.56
N ILE A 106 -29.73 6.98 26.13
CA ILE A 106 -28.51 7.79 26.17
C ILE A 106 -27.37 6.97 25.56
N PHE A 107 -26.66 7.54 24.60
CA PHE A 107 -25.55 6.91 23.88
C PHE A 107 -24.22 7.52 24.30
N ILE A 108 -23.24 6.66 24.61
CA ILE A 108 -21.85 7.04 24.89
C ILE A 108 -20.93 6.09 24.14
N ILE A 109 -20.44 6.50 22.97
CA ILE A 109 -19.74 5.59 22.04
C ILE A 109 -18.31 6.11 21.80
N GLY A 110 -17.32 5.54 22.52
CA GLY A 110 -15.92 5.97 22.47
C GLY A 110 -15.70 7.39 23.02
N ALA A 111 -16.13 7.61 24.26
CA ALA A 111 -15.99 8.88 24.96
C ALA A 111 -15.78 8.72 26.48
N ILE A 112 -16.34 7.68 27.10
CA ILE A 112 -16.31 7.50 28.56
C ILE A 112 -14.92 7.16 29.12
N GLU A 113 -14.01 6.64 28.29
CA GLU A 113 -12.60 6.38 28.63
C GLU A 113 -11.84 7.65 29.04
N TYR A 114 -12.34 8.82 28.64
CA TYR A 114 -11.81 10.13 29.02
C TYR A 114 -12.38 10.67 30.34
N ALA A 115 -13.19 9.89 31.07
CA ALA A 115 -13.88 10.34 32.29
C ALA A 115 -12.96 11.03 33.32
N GLY A 116 -11.77 10.46 33.58
CA GLY A 116 -10.79 11.05 34.50
C GLY A 116 -10.25 12.41 34.05
N ARG A 117 -10.22 12.69 32.74
CA ARG A 117 -9.87 14.00 32.18
C ARG A 117 -11.04 14.98 32.25
N PHE A 118 -12.27 14.49 32.13
CA PHE A 118 -13.46 15.33 32.22
C PHE A 118 -13.73 15.74 33.66
N LEU A 119 -13.60 14.84 34.62
CA LEU A 119 -13.90 15.10 36.03
C LEU A 119 -12.64 15.02 36.89
N THR A 120 -11.74 16.00 36.75
CA THR A 120 -10.46 16.06 37.48
C THR A 120 -10.61 16.21 39.01
N SER A 121 -11.81 16.53 39.49
CA SER A 121 -12.14 16.58 40.92
C SER A 121 -12.45 15.20 41.53
N ALA A 122 -12.62 14.16 40.71
CA ALA A 122 -12.83 12.80 41.20
C ALA A 122 -11.58 12.23 41.89
N ALA A 123 -11.77 11.34 42.85
CA ALA A 123 -10.66 10.71 43.57
C ALA A 123 -9.79 9.81 42.69
N ASN A 124 -10.40 9.18 41.67
CA ASN A 124 -9.75 8.36 40.64
C ASN A 124 -10.66 8.24 39.41
N ASP A 125 -10.17 7.59 38.35
CA ASP A 125 -10.86 7.46 37.07
C ASP A 125 -12.16 6.64 37.19
N GLU A 126 -12.20 5.60 38.03
CA GLU A 126 -13.39 4.78 38.27
C GLU A 126 -14.52 5.61 38.90
N VAL A 127 -14.20 6.41 39.92
CA VAL A 127 -15.15 7.34 40.55
C VAL A 127 -15.65 8.38 39.54
N ALA A 128 -14.78 8.84 38.63
CA ALA A 128 -15.18 9.74 37.56
C ALA A 128 -16.22 9.09 36.63
N VAL A 129 -15.99 7.84 36.21
CA VAL A 129 -16.94 7.07 35.38
C VAL A 129 -18.28 6.92 36.11
N VAL A 130 -18.27 6.43 37.36
CA VAL A 130 -19.49 6.23 38.16
C VAL A 130 -20.27 7.53 38.30
N THR A 131 -19.59 8.65 38.60
CA THR A 131 -20.23 9.96 38.77
C THR A 131 -20.90 10.44 37.48
N ILE A 132 -20.23 10.28 36.33
CA ILE A 132 -20.80 10.62 35.02
C ILE A 132 -22.03 9.75 34.73
N LEU A 133 -21.93 8.44 34.94
CA LEU A 133 -23.03 7.49 34.70
C LEU A 133 -24.23 7.75 35.61
N GLN A 134 -24.03 8.09 36.89
CA GLN A 134 -25.10 8.47 37.80
C GLN A 134 -25.79 9.77 37.37
N ARG A 135 -25.03 10.77 36.92
CA ARG A 135 -25.60 12.04 36.43
C ARG A 135 -26.44 11.82 35.17
N LEU A 136 -26.00 10.98 34.26
CA LEU A 136 -26.78 10.58 33.08
C LEU A 136 -27.98 9.70 33.45
N GLY A 137 -27.85 8.85 34.48
CA GLY A 137 -28.93 8.00 34.98
C GLY A 137 -30.12 8.79 35.54
N LYS A 138 -29.88 9.99 36.08
CA LYS A 138 -30.95 10.92 36.48
C LYS A 138 -31.72 11.49 35.28
N ALA A 139 -31.04 11.67 34.15
CA ALA A 139 -31.63 12.19 32.92
C ALA A 139 -32.37 11.12 32.11
N LEU A 140 -32.00 9.86 32.30
CA LEU A 140 -32.63 8.70 31.69
C LEU A 140 -33.99 8.40 32.35
N ARG A 141 -34.99 8.04 31.56
CA ARG A 141 -36.26 7.52 32.09
C ARG A 141 -36.05 6.21 32.85
N ASP A 142 -36.95 5.90 33.80
CA ASP A 142 -36.86 4.65 34.57
C ASP A 142 -36.96 3.41 33.67
N ASP A 143 -37.71 3.50 32.58
CA ASP A 143 -37.81 2.48 31.55
C ASP A 143 -36.88 2.75 30.35
N GLY A 144 -35.90 3.65 30.47
CA GLY A 144 -34.94 3.98 29.43
C GLY A 144 -33.72 3.06 29.37
N ALA A 145 -32.91 3.20 28.32
CA ALA A 145 -31.67 2.43 28.12
C ALA A 145 -30.43 3.33 27.93
N LEU A 146 -29.40 3.07 28.72
CA LEU A 146 -28.04 3.53 28.46
C LEU A 146 -27.38 2.58 27.46
N VAL A 147 -26.71 3.13 26.44
CA VAL A 147 -25.98 2.40 25.41
C VAL A 147 -24.54 2.89 25.39
N VAL A 148 -23.60 2.03 25.78
CA VAL A 148 -22.16 2.34 25.82
C VAL A 148 -21.43 1.45 24.84
N ALA A 149 -20.54 2.01 24.01
CA ALA A 149 -19.63 1.24 23.18
C ALA A 149 -18.20 1.64 23.48
N ILE A 150 -17.35 0.65 23.78
CA ILE A 150 -16.02 0.91 24.35
C ILE A 150 -15.04 -0.24 24.12
N GLU A 151 -13.74 0.06 24.12
CA GLU A 151 -12.65 -0.90 24.19
C GLU A 151 -12.68 -1.75 25.47
N ASN A 152 -12.20 -2.98 25.34
CA ASN A 152 -11.88 -3.86 26.46
C ASN A 152 -10.35 -3.89 26.66
N ARG A 153 -9.84 -3.46 27.82
CA ARG A 153 -8.40 -3.53 28.13
C ARG A 153 -7.79 -4.93 28.01
N ASN A 154 -8.62 -5.99 28.11
CA ASN A 154 -8.24 -7.40 27.99
C ASN A 154 -8.51 -7.98 26.59
N GLY A 155 -8.77 -7.14 25.59
CA GLY A 155 -8.97 -7.56 24.20
C GLY A 155 -7.86 -8.49 23.69
N LEU A 156 -8.26 -9.53 22.95
CA LEU A 156 -7.35 -10.54 22.40
C LEU A 156 -6.25 -9.90 21.56
N LYS A 157 -6.55 -8.84 20.80
CA LYS A 157 -5.55 -8.13 19.99
C LYS A 157 -4.38 -7.60 20.84
N TYR A 158 -4.63 -7.14 22.06
CA TYR A 158 -3.61 -6.64 22.97
C TYR A 158 -2.73 -7.76 23.54
N TRP A 159 -3.32 -8.93 23.81
CA TRP A 159 -2.56 -10.14 24.15
C TRP A 159 -1.67 -10.62 23.01
N MET A 160 -2.09 -10.35 21.78
CA MET A 160 -1.36 -10.64 20.56
C MET A 160 -0.38 -9.51 20.16
N GLY A 161 -0.16 -8.52 21.05
CA GLY A 161 0.88 -7.51 20.90
C GLY A 161 0.46 -6.21 20.18
N ALA A 162 -0.82 -6.03 19.86
CA ALA A 162 -1.31 -4.75 19.34
C ALA A 162 -1.08 -3.62 20.37
N THR A 163 -0.83 -2.41 19.88
CA THR A 163 -0.69 -1.25 20.76
C THR A 163 -2.03 -0.85 21.37
N GLU A 164 -2.00 -0.29 22.56
CA GLU A 164 -3.19 0.28 23.19
C GLU A 164 -3.61 1.56 22.45
N ASP A 165 -4.91 1.65 22.12
CA ASP A 165 -5.50 2.60 21.16
C ASP A 165 -5.36 4.10 21.53
N HIS A 166 -4.89 4.44 22.74
CA HIS A 166 -4.70 5.81 23.20
C HIS A 166 -3.24 6.17 23.50
N TYR A 167 -2.42 5.17 23.82
CA TYR A 167 -1.01 5.37 24.20
C TYR A 167 -0.01 4.88 23.15
N ALA A 168 -0.45 4.19 22.09
CA ALA A 168 0.40 3.63 21.04
C ALA A 168 1.52 2.73 21.59
N ARG A 169 1.26 2.06 22.71
CA ARG A 169 2.22 1.18 23.41
C ARG A 169 1.55 -0.16 23.71
N PRO A 170 2.22 -1.29 23.40
CA PRO A 170 1.69 -2.61 23.76
C PRO A 170 1.55 -2.77 25.28
N TYR A 171 0.62 -3.64 25.69
CA TYR A 171 0.44 -4.08 27.09
C TYR A 171 0.05 -3.00 28.12
N VAL A 172 -0.15 -1.74 27.73
CA VAL A 172 -0.56 -0.66 28.66
C VAL A 172 -1.87 -0.98 29.37
N GLY A 173 -2.92 -1.34 28.60
CA GLY A 173 -4.20 -1.77 29.16
C GLY A 173 -4.05 -3.02 30.03
N LEU A 174 -3.25 -4.00 29.61
CA LEU A 174 -3.06 -5.27 30.33
C LEU A 174 -2.36 -5.09 31.69
N THR A 175 -1.39 -4.18 31.77
CA THR A 175 -0.69 -3.85 33.03
C THR A 175 -1.50 -2.94 33.95
N GLY A 176 -2.54 -2.27 33.44
CA GLY A 176 -3.38 -1.38 34.24
C GLY A 176 -2.85 0.04 34.30
N TYR A 177 -2.23 0.51 33.22
CA TYR A 177 -1.88 1.93 33.02
C TYR A 177 -0.87 2.49 34.04
N TRP A 178 0.14 1.70 34.45
CA TRP A 178 1.11 2.11 35.47
C TRP A 178 1.86 3.40 35.14
N GLY A 179 1.76 4.39 36.04
CA GLY A 179 2.44 5.68 35.90
C GLY A 179 1.92 6.55 34.76
N LEU A 180 0.81 6.16 34.11
CA LEU A 180 0.17 6.92 33.06
C LEU A 180 -1.15 7.50 33.58
N GLY A 181 -1.27 8.83 33.58
CA GLY A 181 -2.55 9.50 33.84
C GLY A 181 -3.34 9.70 32.54
N GLY A 182 -4.66 9.74 32.62
CA GLY A 182 -5.50 10.20 31.52
C GLY A 182 -6.62 9.26 31.10
N VAL A 183 -6.42 8.53 30.00
CA VAL A 183 -7.45 7.72 29.33
C VAL A 183 -7.37 6.30 29.83
N LYS A 184 -8.50 5.70 30.22
CA LYS A 184 -8.52 4.36 30.81
C LYS A 184 -9.70 3.55 30.30
N THR A 185 -9.43 2.31 29.94
CA THR A 185 -10.43 1.32 29.54
C THR A 185 -10.48 0.19 30.57
N TYR A 186 -11.59 -0.54 30.60
CA TYR A 186 -11.90 -1.49 31.67
C TYR A 186 -12.31 -2.85 31.10
N ASP A 187 -12.05 -3.91 31.87
CA ASP A 187 -12.46 -5.26 31.49
C ASP A 187 -13.93 -5.54 31.85
N LEU A 188 -14.42 -6.70 31.41
CA LEU A 188 -15.82 -7.10 31.55
C LEU A 188 -16.31 -7.07 33.01
N GLU A 189 -15.53 -7.61 33.95
CA GLU A 189 -15.95 -7.68 35.36
C GLU A 189 -15.87 -6.31 36.04
N THR A 190 -14.88 -5.50 35.67
CA THR A 190 -14.79 -4.12 36.14
C THR A 190 -15.99 -3.30 35.67
N TRP A 191 -16.40 -3.43 34.39
CA TRP A 191 -17.59 -2.77 33.86
C TRP A 191 -18.87 -3.16 34.61
N LYS A 192 -19.07 -4.44 34.94
CA LYS A 192 -20.21 -4.87 35.77
C LYS A 192 -20.21 -4.19 37.14
N GLY A 193 -19.04 -4.08 37.78
CA GLY A 193 -18.87 -3.35 39.04
C GLY A 193 -19.24 -1.86 38.91
N LEU A 194 -18.72 -1.19 37.89
CA LEU A 194 -18.99 0.23 37.62
C LEU A 194 -20.48 0.50 37.36
N LEU A 195 -21.16 -0.35 36.59
CA LEU A 195 -22.60 -0.23 36.33
C LEU A 195 -23.43 -0.45 37.60
N GLN A 196 -23.05 -1.43 38.41
CA GLN A 196 -23.70 -1.72 39.69
C GLN A 196 -23.56 -0.55 40.67
N GLU A 197 -22.39 0.07 40.76
CA GLU A 197 -22.11 1.24 41.60
C GLU A 197 -22.80 2.51 41.06
N ALA A 198 -22.94 2.63 39.74
CA ALA A 198 -23.68 3.69 39.09
C ALA A 198 -25.22 3.50 39.10
N GLU A 199 -25.73 2.53 39.88
CA GLU A 199 -27.16 2.25 40.05
C GLU A 199 -27.90 1.78 38.78
N TYR A 200 -27.20 1.06 37.90
CA TYR A 200 -27.81 0.35 36.78
C TYR A 200 -27.92 -1.14 37.12
N PRO A 201 -29.04 -1.62 37.71
CA PRO A 201 -29.15 -2.99 38.22
C PRO A 201 -29.33 -4.05 37.12
N GLN A 202 -29.60 -3.64 35.89
CA GLN A 202 -29.78 -4.53 34.76
C GLN A 202 -28.84 -4.10 33.63
N TRP A 203 -28.14 -5.05 33.04
CA TRP A 203 -27.29 -4.83 31.88
C TRP A 203 -27.30 -6.04 30.95
N ARG A 204 -26.87 -5.82 29.71
CA ARG A 204 -26.61 -6.83 28.70
C ARG A 204 -25.39 -6.44 27.89
N PHE A 205 -24.51 -7.40 27.64
CA PHE A 205 -23.32 -7.22 26.83
C PHE A 205 -23.52 -7.83 25.44
N GLN A 206 -23.13 -7.06 24.43
CA GLN A 206 -22.89 -7.53 23.08
C GLN A 206 -21.42 -7.27 22.72
N PHE A 207 -20.90 -8.09 21.82
CA PHE A 207 -19.48 -8.14 21.51
C PHE A 207 -19.28 -7.82 20.03
N PRO A 208 -18.89 -6.57 19.71
CA PRO A 208 -18.57 -6.17 18.35
C PRO A 208 -17.18 -6.67 17.92
N PHE A 209 -17.08 -7.17 16.69
CA PHE A 209 -15.86 -7.67 16.06
C PHE A 209 -15.62 -6.99 14.69
N PRO A 210 -14.37 -6.60 14.36
CA PRO A 210 -13.17 -6.78 15.18
C PRO A 210 -13.16 -5.92 16.45
N ASP A 211 -13.91 -4.82 16.47
CA ASP A 211 -14.18 -3.98 17.64
C ASP A 211 -15.37 -3.03 17.40
N TYR A 212 -15.67 -2.16 18.37
CA TYR A 212 -16.82 -1.24 18.31
C TYR A 212 -16.65 -0.08 17.31
N LYS A 213 -15.44 0.15 16.79
CA LYS A 213 -15.16 1.32 15.95
C LYS A 213 -15.71 1.08 14.54
N LEU A 214 -15.40 -0.07 13.94
CA LEU A 214 -15.88 -0.46 12.62
C LEU A 214 -16.37 -1.93 12.61
N PRO A 215 -17.44 -2.26 13.36
CA PRO A 215 -17.87 -3.63 13.52
C PRO A 215 -18.44 -4.21 12.21
N GLN A 216 -18.07 -5.47 11.96
CA GLN A 216 -18.64 -6.33 10.92
C GLN A 216 -19.55 -7.40 11.53
N VAL A 217 -19.26 -7.85 12.75
CA VAL A 217 -20.08 -8.83 13.47
C VAL A 217 -20.37 -8.29 14.86
N ILE A 218 -21.59 -8.47 15.35
CA ILE A 218 -21.92 -8.23 16.75
C ILE A 218 -22.63 -9.49 17.27
N LEU A 219 -22.05 -10.09 18.31
CA LEU A 219 -22.57 -11.30 18.94
C LEU A 219 -23.18 -10.95 20.30
N ASP A 220 -24.33 -11.53 20.62
CA ASP A 220 -24.97 -11.38 21.91
C ASP A 220 -24.42 -12.37 22.95
N GLU A 221 -24.37 -11.98 24.23
CA GLU A 221 -23.84 -12.84 25.29
C GLU A 221 -24.59 -14.17 25.45
N ASP A 222 -25.91 -14.19 25.29
CA ASP A 222 -26.72 -15.41 25.43
C ASP A 222 -26.47 -16.35 24.24
N PHE A 223 -26.27 -15.78 23.05
CA PHE A 223 -25.97 -16.56 21.84
C PHE A 223 -24.60 -17.23 21.93
N ILE A 224 -23.58 -16.50 22.40
CA ILE A 224 -22.25 -17.05 22.66
C ILE A 224 -22.31 -18.20 23.66
N ASP A 225 -23.15 -18.10 24.69
CA ASP A 225 -23.24 -19.17 25.71
C ASP A 225 -24.02 -20.40 25.23
N THR A 226 -24.93 -20.24 24.26
CA THR A 226 -25.86 -21.29 23.84
C THR A 226 -25.49 -21.99 22.54
N ASP A 227 -24.88 -21.28 21.58
CA ASP A 227 -24.51 -21.84 20.28
C ASP A 227 -23.05 -22.30 20.25
N ARG A 228 -22.82 -23.61 20.14
CA ARG A 228 -21.47 -24.21 20.15
C ARG A 228 -20.57 -23.73 19.01
N PHE A 229 -21.15 -23.18 17.94
CA PHE A 229 -20.47 -22.74 16.74
C PHE A 229 -20.50 -21.21 16.55
N ALA A 230 -20.91 -20.41 17.54
CA ALA A 230 -20.95 -18.95 17.44
C ALA A 230 -19.65 -18.31 16.92
N HIS A 231 -18.49 -18.87 17.31
CA HIS A 231 -17.17 -18.45 16.82
C HIS A 231 -17.01 -18.52 15.30
N SER A 232 -17.76 -19.36 14.57
CA SER A 232 -17.63 -19.51 13.12
C SER A 232 -17.94 -18.23 12.36
N LEU A 233 -18.77 -17.35 12.94
CA LEU A 233 -19.06 -16.01 12.41
C LEU A 233 -17.81 -15.09 12.40
N LEU A 234 -16.76 -15.45 13.13
CA LEU A 234 -15.51 -14.70 13.24
C LEU A 234 -14.43 -15.18 12.25
N TYR A 235 -14.71 -16.13 11.35
CA TYR A 235 -13.72 -16.77 10.49
C TYR A 235 -12.92 -15.80 9.60
N GLN A 236 -13.58 -14.76 9.10
CA GLN A 236 -12.97 -13.74 8.22
C GLN A 236 -12.79 -12.39 8.92
N ILE A 237 -12.96 -12.35 10.24
CA ILE A 237 -12.92 -11.11 11.01
C ILE A 237 -11.54 -10.98 11.65
N GLY A 238 -10.70 -10.13 11.06
CA GLY A 238 -9.36 -9.82 11.56
C GLY A 238 -9.32 -8.51 12.33
N SER A 239 -8.66 -8.52 13.49
CA SER A 239 -8.31 -7.31 14.23
C SER A 239 -7.26 -6.49 13.50
N ARG A 240 -7.19 -5.19 13.82
CA ARG A 240 -6.11 -4.30 13.38
C ARG A 240 -5.63 -3.40 14.49
N ASP A 241 -4.39 -2.96 14.37
CA ASP A 241 -3.86 -1.83 15.12
C ASP A 241 -4.11 -0.56 14.30
N TYR A 242 -4.73 0.43 14.93
CA TYR A 242 -5.11 1.67 14.26
C TYR A 242 -4.00 2.73 14.26
N LEU A 243 -2.96 2.55 15.09
CA LEU A 243 -1.90 3.53 15.32
C LEU A 243 -0.56 3.13 14.68
N GLY A 244 -0.44 1.91 14.17
CA GLY A 244 0.77 1.45 13.50
C GLY A 244 0.63 0.10 12.82
N PRO A 245 1.65 -0.33 12.06
CA PRO A 245 1.66 -1.65 11.46
C PRO A 245 1.76 -2.73 12.55
N TRP A 246 0.73 -3.54 12.68
CA TRP A 246 0.71 -4.73 13.53
C TRP A 246 0.18 -5.90 12.73
N LYS A 247 0.79 -7.06 12.95
CA LYS A 247 0.24 -8.32 12.49
C LYS A 247 0.19 -9.30 13.66
N PRO A 248 -0.90 -10.05 13.82
CA PRO A 248 -0.97 -11.08 14.84
C PRO A 248 0.12 -12.15 14.60
N GLY A 249 0.85 -12.52 15.65
CA GLY A 249 1.88 -13.59 15.60
C GLY A 249 1.30 -15.02 15.45
N GLY A 250 0.04 -15.17 15.05
CA GLY A 250 -0.66 -16.45 14.98
C GLY A 250 -2.13 -16.30 14.61
N SER A 251 -2.89 -17.39 14.72
CA SER A 251 -4.29 -17.42 14.29
C SER A 251 -5.24 -16.77 15.25
N GLU A 252 -5.70 -15.56 14.92
CA GLU A 252 -6.75 -14.91 15.68
C GLU A 252 -8.04 -15.75 15.68
N TYR A 253 -8.47 -16.27 14.52
CA TYR A 253 -9.65 -17.14 14.47
C TYR A 253 -9.49 -18.44 15.26
N ALA A 254 -8.35 -19.14 15.18
CA ALA A 254 -8.17 -20.36 15.97
C ALA A 254 -8.18 -20.06 17.48
N LEU A 255 -7.66 -18.90 17.89
CA LEU A 255 -7.77 -18.41 19.27
C LEU A 255 -9.23 -18.08 19.62
N TRP A 256 -10.00 -17.43 18.75
CA TRP A 256 -11.44 -17.22 18.99
C TRP A 256 -12.19 -18.53 19.18
N ARG A 257 -11.92 -19.53 18.34
CA ARG A 257 -12.49 -20.88 18.46
C ARG A 257 -12.10 -21.56 19.79
N ALA A 258 -10.84 -21.46 20.19
CA ALA A 258 -10.37 -22.00 21.48
C ALA A 258 -11.02 -21.28 22.66
N MET A 259 -10.99 -19.94 22.68
CA MET A 259 -11.61 -19.11 23.71
C MET A 259 -13.11 -19.36 23.81
N HIS A 260 -13.79 -19.58 22.69
CA HIS A 260 -15.21 -19.94 22.70
C HIS A 260 -15.46 -21.30 23.36
N LYS A 261 -14.69 -22.33 22.96
CA LYS A 261 -14.77 -23.68 23.55
C LYS A 261 -14.53 -23.68 25.06
N ASP A 262 -13.65 -22.79 25.54
CA ASP A 262 -13.34 -22.64 26.96
C ASP A 262 -14.29 -21.70 27.73
N GLY A 263 -15.32 -21.16 27.05
CA GLY A 263 -16.27 -20.22 27.66
C GLY A 263 -15.67 -18.84 27.99
N LYS A 264 -14.58 -18.47 27.33
CA LYS A 264 -13.78 -17.25 27.57
C LYS A 264 -13.89 -16.18 26.49
N LEU A 265 -14.54 -16.45 25.36
CA LEU A 265 -14.65 -15.50 24.24
C LEU A 265 -15.10 -14.10 24.69
N LYS A 266 -16.13 -14.02 25.54
CA LYS A 266 -16.66 -12.75 26.08
C LYS A 266 -15.62 -11.91 26.83
N GLN A 267 -14.74 -12.55 27.59
CA GLN A 267 -13.73 -11.89 28.41
C GLN A 267 -12.62 -11.25 27.56
N TYR A 268 -12.33 -11.84 26.40
CA TYR A 268 -11.25 -11.44 25.51
C TYR A 268 -11.73 -10.70 24.26
N ALA A 269 -13.03 -10.56 24.02
CA ALA A 269 -13.56 -9.70 22.95
C ALA A 269 -12.92 -8.31 23.03
N ASN A 270 -12.47 -7.74 21.91
CA ASN A 270 -11.71 -6.50 21.91
C ASN A 270 -12.49 -5.28 22.40
N SER A 271 -13.82 -5.38 22.43
CA SER A 271 -14.71 -4.27 22.76
C SER A 271 -16.06 -4.78 23.23
N PHE A 272 -16.83 -3.86 23.82
CA PHE A 272 -18.17 -4.10 24.32
C PHE A 272 -19.16 -3.11 23.69
N LEU A 273 -20.38 -3.60 23.46
CA LEU A 273 -21.58 -2.79 23.35
C LEU A 273 -22.48 -3.16 24.54
N ILE A 274 -22.60 -2.24 25.47
CA ILE A 274 -23.26 -2.43 26.76
C ILE A 274 -24.61 -1.72 26.71
N LEU A 275 -25.67 -2.45 26.99
CA LEU A 275 -26.99 -1.88 27.25
C LEU A 275 -27.27 -1.98 28.74
N ALA A 276 -27.59 -0.87 29.41
CA ALA A 276 -27.83 -0.84 30.85
C ALA A 276 -29.04 0.02 31.22
N GLY A 277 -29.68 -0.27 32.34
CA GLY A 277 -30.92 0.42 32.75
C GLY A 277 -31.54 -0.19 34.01
N LYS A 278 -32.72 0.30 34.39
CA LYS A 278 -33.52 -0.30 35.46
C LYS A 278 -34.48 -1.38 34.92
N SER A 279 -34.91 -1.26 33.66
CA SER A 279 -35.83 -2.21 33.02
C SER A 279 -35.10 -3.25 32.18
N ARG A 280 -35.13 -4.52 32.63
CA ARG A 280 -34.63 -5.67 31.88
C ARG A 280 -35.37 -5.85 30.54
N GLU A 281 -36.68 -5.57 30.54
CA GLU A 281 -37.51 -5.67 29.35
C GLU A 281 -37.09 -4.66 28.30
N ARG A 282 -36.85 -3.39 28.68
CA ARG A 282 -36.34 -2.35 27.77
C ARG A 282 -35.03 -2.80 27.14
N ILE A 283 -34.06 -3.24 27.94
CA ILE A 283 -32.74 -3.65 27.46
C ILE A 283 -32.86 -4.76 26.40
N ARG A 284 -33.64 -5.81 26.69
CA ARG A 284 -33.88 -6.91 25.75
C ARG A 284 -34.63 -6.48 24.49
N LYS A 285 -35.58 -5.55 24.63
CA LYS A 285 -36.33 -5.01 23.50
C LYS A 285 -35.45 -4.17 22.58
N THR A 286 -34.49 -3.43 23.14
CA THR A 286 -33.52 -2.60 22.39
C THR A 286 -32.44 -3.44 21.72
N ALA A 287 -32.01 -4.56 22.31
CA ALA A 287 -31.06 -5.50 21.73
C ALA A 287 -31.71 -6.88 21.46
N PRO A 288 -32.51 -7.02 20.38
CA PRO A 288 -33.36 -8.19 20.17
C PRO A 288 -32.72 -9.32 19.34
N LEU A 289 -31.42 -9.27 19.07
CA LEU A 289 -30.73 -10.15 18.12
C LEU A 289 -29.71 -11.05 18.83
N ASP A 290 -29.61 -12.30 18.37
CA ASP A 290 -28.52 -13.22 18.73
C ASP A 290 -27.20 -12.78 18.08
N PHE A 291 -27.28 -12.42 16.79
CA PHE A 291 -26.17 -11.82 16.08
C PHE A 291 -26.64 -10.94 14.93
N ILE A 292 -25.71 -10.08 14.51
CA ILE A 292 -25.77 -9.32 13.27
C ILE A 292 -24.42 -9.42 12.56
N TYR A 293 -24.48 -9.61 11.25
CA TYR A 293 -23.33 -9.74 10.36
C TYR A 293 -23.50 -8.77 9.19
N TYR A 294 -22.49 -7.96 8.94
CA TYR A 294 -22.41 -7.05 7.79
C TYR A 294 -21.40 -7.62 6.80
N SER A 295 -21.76 -7.66 5.52
CA SER A 295 -20.81 -7.98 4.46
C SER A 295 -19.65 -6.99 4.43
N ASP A 296 -18.52 -7.39 3.85
CA ASP A 296 -17.36 -6.52 3.70
C ASP A 296 -17.71 -5.20 2.98
N GLY A 297 -17.23 -4.08 3.52
CA GLY A 297 -17.39 -2.78 2.89
C GLY A 297 -16.49 -2.54 1.67
N ALA A 298 -15.57 -3.45 1.36
CA ALA A 298 -14.89 -3.49 0.06
C ALA A 298 -15.86 -3.78 -1.10
N ARG A 299 -17.04 -4.35 -0.81
CA ARG A 299 -18.12 -4.51 -1.80
C ARG A 299 -18.69 -3.14 -2.19
N LYS A 300 -19.10 -2.98 -3.45
CA LYS A 300 -19.86 -1.80 -3.88
C LYS A 300 -21.16 -1.70 -3.06
N PRO A 301 -21.67 -0.49 -2.79
CA PRO A 301 -22.81 -0.28 -1.89
C PRO A 301 -24.01 -1.20 -2.16
N GLU A 302 -24.36 -1.42 -3.42
CA GLU A 302 -25.46 -2.26 -3.89
C GLU A 302 -25.29 -3.77 -3.60
N TYR A 303 -24.10 -4.23 -3.23
CA TYR A 303 -23.83 -5.61 -2.82
C TYR A 303 -23.59 -5.76 -1.31
N ARG A 304 -23.81 -4.68 -0.54
CA ARG A 304 -23.63 -4.73 0.92
C ARG A 304 -24.89 -5.24 1.59
N THR A 305 -24.74 -6.30 2.38
CA THR A 305 -25.86 -6.99 3.03
C THR A 305 -25.71 -7.04 4.54
N ILE A 306 -26.86 -7.07 5.21
CA ILE A 306 -27.01 -7.29 6.64
C ILE A 306 -27.71 -8.63 6.83
N THR A 307 -27.11 -9.50 7.65
CA THR A 307 -27.67 -10.78 8.07
C THR A 307 -27.90 -10.78 9.56
N VAL A 308 -29.10 -11.13 10.01
CA VAL A 308 -29.48 -11.14 11.44
C VAL A 308 -30.12 -12.45 11.84
N LYS A 309 -29.95 -12.82 13.12
CA LYS A 309 -30.68 -13.90 13.77
C LYS A 309 -31.32 -13.41 15.04
N LYS A 310 -32.56 -13.84 15.32
CA LYS A 310 -33.23 -13.57 16.60
C LYS A 310 -33.11 -14.76 17.56
N PRO A 311 -33.17 -14.51 18.88
CA PRO A 311 -33.18 -15.56 19.90
C PRO A 311 -34.28 -16.59 19.65
N GLY A 312 -33.92 -17.88 19.74
CA GLY A 312 -34.84 -19.01 19.62
C GLY A 312 -35.33 -19.33 18.21
N GLU A 313 -34.95 -18.56 17.19
CA GLU A 313 -35.28 -18.86 15.81
C GLU A 313 -34.24 -19.78 15.15
N ASP A 314 -34.71 -20.67 14.28
CA ASP A 314 -33.92 -21.59 13.43
C ASP A 314 -33.65 -21.03 12.03
N LYS A 315 -33.78 -19.71 11.88
CA LYS A 315 -33.63 -18.98 10.62
C LYS A 315 -32.86 -17.68 10.80
N ILE A 316 -32.22 -17.27 9.72
CA ILE A 316 -31.57 -15.97 9.55
C ILE A 316 -32.37 -15.13 8.55
N ARG A 317 -32.23 -13.82 8.67
CA ARG A 317 -32.80 -12.85 7.73
C ARG A 317 -31.69 -12.04 7.10
N LYS A 318 -31.66 -11.99 5.76
CA LYS A 318 -30.67 -11.24 4.99
C LYS A 318 -31.39 -10.20 4.11
N LYS A 319 -30.83 -9.00 4.02
CA LYS A 319 -31.32 -7.92 3.13
C LYS A 319 -30.18 -7.00 2.70
N ASN A 320 -30.40 -6.22 1.65
CA ASN A 320 -29.50 -5.13 1.27
C ASN A 320 -29.46 -4.03 2.34
N ILE A 321 -28.28 -3.44 2.57
CA ILE A 321 -28.09 -2.29 3.44
C ILE A 321 -28.39 -0.98 2.69
N TRP A 322 -28.04 -0.93 1.41
CA TRP A 322 -28.17 0.24 0.56
C TRP A 322 -29.62 0.43 0.08
N PRO A 323 -30.21 1.64 0.19
CA PRO A 323 -31.62 1.88 -0.11
C PRO A 323 -31.94 2.06 -1.61
N GLY A 324 -31.00 1.79 -2.52
CA GLY A 324 -31.17 2.02 -3.96
C GLY A 324 -32.19 1.07 -4.61
N ASP A 325 -32.85 1.55 -5.68
CA ASP A 325 -33.89 0.80 -6.41
C ASP A 325 -33.34 -0.27 -7.37
N GLN A 326 -32.02 -0.37 -7.53
CA GLN A 326 -31.41 -1.34 -8.45
C GLN A 326 -31.46 -2.76 -7.88
N LYS A 327 -32.26 -3.63 -8.52
CA LYS A 327 -32.20 -5.08 -8.33
C LYS A 327 -30.96 -5.63 -9.05
N VAL A 328 -29.98 -6.09 -8.28
CA VAL A 328 -28.77 -6.69 -8.84
C VAL A 328 -28.81 -8.22 -8.84
N SER A 329 -29.51 -8.83 -7.89
CA SER A 329 -29.89 -10.25 -7.88
C SER A 329 -31.21 -10.45 -7.11
N VAL A 330 -31.79 -11.66 -7.19
CA VAL A 330 -33.04 -12.00 -6.45
C VAL A 330 -32.88 -11.86 -4.92
N LYS A 331 -31.63 -11.88 -4.40
CA LYS A 331 -31.31 -11.89 -2.97
C LYS A 331 -30.55 -10.66 -2.48
N THR A 332 -30.21 -9.74 -3.38
CA THR A 332 -29.64 -8.41 -3.07
C THR A 332 -30.65 -7.29 -3.31
N ASP A 333 -31.94 -7.62 -3.38
CA ASP A 333 -32.98 -6.60 -3.36
C ASP A 333 -33.23 -6.07 -1.93
N ASN A 334 -33.98 -4.97 -1.82
CA ASN A 334 -34.29 -4.36 -0.53
C ASN A 334 -35.30 -5.19 0.29
N GLN A 335 -35.73 -6.36 -0.20
CA GLN A 335 -36.63 -7.24 0.53
C GLN A 335 -35.85 -8.10 1.53
N GLU A 336 -36.52 -8.46 2.61
CA GLU A 336 -35.94 -9.33 3.63
C GLU A 336 -36.18 -10.79 3.25
N HIS A 337 -35.10 -11.56 3.11
CA HIS A 337 -35.12 -12.96 2.74
C HIS A 337 -34.80 -13.85 3.94
N GLU A 338 -35.57 -14.91 4.14
CA GLU A 338 -35.37 -15.88 5.21
C GLU A 338 -34.59 -17.10 4.71
N PHE A 339 -33.54 -17.49 5.45
CA PHE A 339 -32.76 -18.71 5.19
C PHE A 339 -32.68 -19.56 6.45
N PRO A 340 -32.57 -20.89 6.34
CA PRO A 340 -32.37 -21.75 7.50
C PRO A 340 -31.03 -21.41 8.18
N TYR A 341 -31.04 -21.30 9.50
CA TYR A 341 -29.82 -21.22 10.28
C TYR A 341 -29.22 -22.62 10.39
N ILE A 342 -27.99 -22.78 9.92
CA ILE A 342 -27.31 -24.07 9.90
C ILE A 342 -26.27 -24.07 11.01
N GLN A 343 -26.33 -25.06 11.88
CA GLN A 343 -25.32 -25.32 12.91
C GLN A 343 -24.35 -26.39 12.43
N GLY A 344 -23.05 -26.15 12.61
CA GLY A 344 -22.00 -27.09 12.28
C GLY A 344 -20.66 -26.42 12.09
N GLU A 345 -19.68 -27.21 11.67
CA GLU A 345 -18.31 -26.73 11.50
C GLU A 345 -18.09 -26.24 10.07
N LEU A 346 -17.47 -25.07 9.90
CA LEU A 346 -17.07 -24.59 8.57
C LEU A 346 -16.08 -25.56 7.93
N LEU A 347 -16.29 -25.91 6.66
CA LEU A 347 -15.37 -26.78 5.92
C LEU A 347 -13.96 -26.19 5.87
N SER A 348 -13.84 -24.87 5.70
CA SER A 348 -12.58 -24.13 5.83
C SER A 348 -11.85 -24.39 7.15
N THR A 349 -12.57 -24.53 8.27
CA THR A 349 -11.94 -24.83 9.57
C THR A 349 -11.35 -26.25 9.57
N ARG A 350 -12.04 -27.23 8.97
CA ARG A 350 -11.51 -28.60 8.85
C ARG A 350 -10.28 -28.68 7.95
N TRP A 351 -10.28 -27.94 6.84
CA TRP A 351 -9.12 -27.82 5.97
C TRP A 351 -7.94 -27.21 6.72
N LEU A 352 -8.17 -26.09 7.41
CA LEU A 352 -7.16 -25.40 8.21
C LEU A 352 -6.56 -26.30 9.28
N GLU A 353 -7.40 -26.96 10.09
CA GLU A 353 -6.94 -27.87 11.13
C GLU A 353 -6.13 -29.03 10.57
N SER A 354 -6.50 -29.58 9.41
CA SER A 354 -5.78 -30.69 8.81
C SER A 354 -4.36 -30.28 8.42
N LEU A 355 -4.22 -29.12 7.77
CA LEU A 355 -2.92 -28.60 7.34
C LEU A 355 -2.05 -28.12 8.50
N VAL A 356 -2.62 -27.38 9.46
CA VAL A 356 -1.89 -26.85 10.63
C VAL A 356 -1.41 -27.95 11.55
N ASN A 357 -2.17 -29.03 11.70
CA ASN A 357 -1.76 -30.20 12.49
C ASN A 357 -0.77 -31.11 11.76
N GLY A 358 -0.25 -30.70 10.59
CA GLY A 358 0.71 -31.49 9.82
C GLY A 358 0.13 -32.79 9.28
N ARG A 359 -1.16 -32.81 8.96
CA ARG A 359 -1.90 -33.95 8.38
C ARG A 359 -2.42 -33.62 6.98
N PRO A 360 -1.52 -33.36 6.00
CA PRO A 360 -1.92 -33.02 4.64
C PRO A 360 -2.80 -34.08 3.99
N GLU A 361 -2.61 -35.36 4.32
CA GLU A 361 -3.43 -36.46 3.81
C GLU A 361 -4.92 -36.31 4.17
N LYS A 362 -5.23 -35.71 5.32
CA LYS A 362 -6.62 -35.41 5.70
C LYS A 362 -7.20 -34.27 4.87
N PHE A 363 -6.39 -33.28 4.56
CA PHE A 363 -6.78 -32.20 3.66
C PHE A 363 -7.04 -32.75 2.25
N GLU A 364 -6.19 -33.64 1.74
CA GLU A 364 -6.36 -34.27 0.41
C GLU A 364 -7.68 -35.07 0.32
N ILE A 365 -8.03 -35.81 1.38
CA ILE A 365 -9.32 -36.50 1.47
C ILE A 365 -10.47 -35.48 1.49
N CYS A 366 -10.41 -34.47 2.36
CA CYS A 366 -11.45 -33.44 2.45
C CYS A 366 -11.61 -32.64 1.14
N LEU A 367 -10.52 -32.43 0.40
CA LEU A 367 -10.50 -31.78 -0.91
C LEU A 367 -11.19 -32.66 -1.96
N SER A 368 -10.96 -33.97 -1.91
CA SER A 368 -11.62 -34.95 -2.78
C SER A 368 -13.13 -35.04 -2.49
N ASP A 369 -13.51 -35.09 -1.21
CA ASP A 369 -14.91 -35.10 -0.77
C ASP A 369 -15.62 -33.80 -1.17
N TYR A 370 -14.95 -32.66 -1.02
CA TYR A 370 -15.44 -31.37 -1.49
C TYR A 370 -15.63 -31.34 -3.01
N TYR A 371 -14.65 -31.82 -3.77
CA TYR A 371 -14.73 -31.85 -5.23
C TYR A 371 -15.88 -32.74 -5.72
N ALA A 372 -16.06 -33.92 -5.12
CA ALA A 372 -17.19 -34.79 -5.41
C ALA A 372 -18.53 -34.12 -5.08
N PHE A 373 -18.61 -33.46 -3.93
CA PHE A 373 -19.80 -32.73 -3.50
C PHE A 373 -20.19 -31.61 -4.48
N ILE A 374 -19.25 -30.77 -4.93
CA ILE A 374 -19.57 -29.71 -5.89
C ILE A 374 -19.93 -30.27 -7.28
N CYS A 375 -19.36 -31.41 -7.68
CA CYS A 375 -19.74 -32.11 -8.91
C CYS A 375 -21.20 -32.58 -8.87
N ASP A 376 -21.61 -33.20 -7.77
CA ASP A 376 -22.98 -33.69 -7.59
C ASP A 376 -23.96 -32.51 -7.46
N TYR A 377 -23.59 -31.48 -6.70
CA TYR A 377 -24.39 -30.26 -6.56
C TYR A 377 -24.60 -29.55 -7.91
N PHE A 378 -23.55 -29.45 -8.74
CA PHE A 378 -23.65 -28.88 -10.09
C PHE A 378 -24.66 -29.62 -10.95
N ARG A 379 -24.66 -30.97 -10.87
CA ARG A 379 -25.55 -31.86 -11.63
C ARG A 379 -27.00 -31.73 -11.18
N ASP A 380 -27.24 -31.62 -9.88
CA ASP A 380 -28.60 -31.56 -9.31
C ASP A 380 -29.29 -30.19 -9.48
N LYS A 381 -28.53 -29.13 -9.73
CA LYS A 381 -29.01 -27.73 -9.78
C LYS A 381 -28.91 -27.07 -11.15
N ASP A 382 -28.63 -27.82 -12.21
CA ASP A 382 -28.39 -27.31 -13.57
C ASP A 382 -27.35 -26.16 -13.61
N GLY A 383 -26.32 -26.24 -12.76
CA GLY A 383 -25.22 -25.27 -12.71
C GLY A 383 -25.51 -23.91 -12.06
N LEU A 384 -26.73 -23.68 -11.53
CA LEU A 384 -27.08 -22.40 -10.89
C LEU A 384 -26.45 -22.25 -9.49
N ALA A 385 -25.97 -21.05 -9.18
CA ALA A 385 -25.45 -20.63 -7.87
C ALA A 385 -24.31 -21.50 -7.27
N ILE A 386 -23.50 -22.16 -8.10
CA ILE A 386 -22.35 -22.96 -7.64
C ILE A 386 -21.14 -22.10 -7.25
N ILE A 387 -21.09 -20.86 -7.72
CA ILE A 387 -19.99 -19.93 -7.50
C ILE A 387 -19.74 -19.62 -6.01
N ASP A 388 -20.78 -19.76 -5.18
CA ASP A 388 -20.74 -19.64 -3.72
C ASP A 388 -20.34 -20.91 -2.98
N ALA A 389 -20.12 -22.03 -3.67
CA ALA A 389 -19.74 -23.31 -3.06
C ALA A 389 -18.26 -23.30 -2.60
N LEU A 390 -17.85 -22.26 -1.87
CA LEU A 390 -16.52 -22.10 -1.30
C LEU A 390 -16.47 -22.78 0.08
N PRO A 391 -15.31 -23.28 0.53
CA PRO A 391 -15.17 -23.90 1.86
C PRO A 391 -15.59 -23.00 3.04
N ALA A 392 -15.53 -21.68 2.87
CA ALA A 392 -15.99 -20.71 3.88
C ALA A 392 -17.52 -20.56 3.91
N ASN A 393 -18.21 -21.01 2.86
CA ASN A 393 -19.67 -20.97 2.69
C ASN A 393 -20.30 -22.38 2.77
N ILE A 394 -19.57 -23.36 3.32
CA ILE A 394 -20.05 -24.73 3.52
C ILE A 394 -19.93 -25.08 4.99
N ILE A 395 -21.07 -25.46 5.59
CA ILE A 395 -21.13 -26.05 6.92
C ILE A 395 -21.18 -27.56 6.79
N VAL A 396 -20.34 -28.23 7.57
CA VAL A 396 -20.43 -29.68 7.78
C VAL A 396 -21.24 -29.94 9.05
N ASP A 397 -22.43 -30.50 8.88
CA ASP A 397 -23.33 -30.79 9.99
C ASP A 397 -22.81 -31.96 10.86
N GLU A 398 -23.45 -32.20 12.01
CA GLU A 398 -23.04 -33.27 12.95
C GLU A 398 -23.06 -34.68 12.33
N LYS A 399 -23.80 -34.88 11.22
CA LYS A 399 -23.86 -36.14 10.47
C LYS A 399 -22.79 -36.23 9.39
N GLY A 400 -21.99 -35.19 9.20
CA GLY A 400 -20.96 -35.10 8.18
C GLY A 400 -21.45 -34.61 6.81
N ASN A 401 -22.70 -34.17 6.69
CA ASN A 401 -23.22 -33.70 5.40
C ASN A 401 -22.78 -32.26 5.13
N TYR A 402 -22.49 -31.97 3.88
CA TYR A 402 -22.08 -30.64 3.43
C TYR A 402 -23.32 -29.83 3.08
N ARG A 403 -23.43 -28.63 3.66
CA ARG A 403 -24.54 -27.70 3.41
C ARG A 403 -23.97 -26.35 3.00
N ILE A 404 -24.22 -25.98 1.75
CA ILE A 404 -23.89 -24.64 1.25
C ILE A 404 -24.86 -23.63 1.87
N PHE A 405 -24.34 -22.45 2.20
CA PHE A 405 -25.13 -21.29 2.59
C PHE A 405 -24.71 -20.05 1.80
N ASP A 406 -25.29 -18.90 2.16
CA ASP A 406 -25.07 -17.58 1.54
C ASP A 406 -25.73 -17.40 0.16
N HIS A 407 -25.51 -18.32 -0.78
CA HIS A 407 -26.12 -18.39 -2.13
C HIS A 407 -26.46 -17.01 -2.73
N GLU A 408 -25.52 -16.07 -2.68
CA GLU A 408 -25.69 -14.65 -2.96
C GLU A 408 -25.58 -14.36 -4.46
N TRP A 409 -24.75 -15.13 -5.17
CA TRP A 409 -24.40 -14.87 -6.56
C TRP A 409 -25.10 -15.85 -7.50
N ASP A 410 -25.90 -15.29 -8.40
CA ASP A 410 -26.47 -15.98 -9.55
C ASP A 410 -25.74 -15.46 -10.78
N ASP A 411 -24.67 -16.15 -11.19
CA ASP A 411 -23.93 -15.76 -12.39
C ASP A 411 -24.51 -16.50 -13.59
N SER A 412 -25.03 -15.73 -14.55
CA SER A 412 -25.61 -16.23 -15.80
C SER A 412 -24.56 -16.67 -16.82
N GLU A 413 -23.27 -16.39 -16.57
CA GLU A 413 -22.16 -16.83 -17.39
C GLU A 413 -21.62 -18.19 -16.91
N HIS A 414 -21.15 -19.03 -17.83
CA HIS A 414 -20.83 -20.44 -17.60
C HIS A 414 -19.73 -20.66 -16.53
N VAL A 415 -20.10 -20.77 -15.26
CA VAL A 415 -19.22 -21.14 -14.15
C VAL A 415 -18.85 -22.63 -14.28
N THR A 416 -17.55 -22.93 -14.37
CA THR A 416 -17.05 -24.31 -14.44
C THR A 416 -16.63 -24.83 -13.06
N ILE A 417 -16.78 -26.13 -12.81
CA ILE A 417 -16.33 -26.78 -11.56
C ILE A 417 -14.83 -26.53 -11.29
N PRO A 418 -13.92 -26.65 -12.27
CA PRO A 418 -12.51 -26.30 -12.08
C PRO A 418 -12.27 -24.85 -11.62
N TYR A 419 -13.06 -23.89 -12.11
CA TYR A 419 -12.98 -22.51 -11.67
C TYR A 419 -13.42 -22.35 -10.21
N VAL A 420 -14.51 -23.00 -9.78
CA VAL A 420 -14.95 -22.99 -8.36
C VAL A 420 -13.88 -23.60 -7.44
N LEU A 421 -13.22 -24.68 -7.86
CA LEU A 421 -12.09 -25.26 -7.15
C LEU A 421 -10.90 -24.29 -7.04
N PHE A 422 -10.57 -23.59 -8.13
CA PHE A 422 -9.54 -22.54 -8.12
C PHE A 422 -9.86 -21.45 -7.08
N ARG A 423 -11.10 -20.94 -7.10
CA ARG A 423 -11.57 -19.95 -6.11
C ARG A 423 -11.49 -20.46 -4.69
N ALA A 424 -11.93 -21.69 -4.46
CA ALA A 424 -11.88 -22.33 -3.14
C ALA A 424 -10.46 -22.37 -2.58
N LEU A 425 -9.48 -22.81 -3.37
CA LEU A 425 -8.08 -22.87 -2.95
C LEU A 425 -7.44 -21.49 -2.82
N LEU A 426 -7.74 -20.56 -3.72
CA LEU A 426 -7.25 -19.18 -3.67
C LEU A 426 -7.71 -18.47 -2.40
N PHE A 427 -9.02 -18.40 -2.14
CA PHE A 427 -9.55 -17.69 -0.97
C PHE A 427 -9.24 -18.41 0.33
N PHE A 428 -9.16 -19.75 0.32
CA PHE A 428 -8.65 -20.48 1.48
C PHE A 428 -7.19 -20.12 1.78
N ALA A 429 -6.31 -20.07 0.78
CA ALA A 429 -4.93 -19.69 1.01
C ALA A 429 -4.79 -18.24 1.50
N GLN A 430 -5.54 -17.30 0.91
CA GLN A 430 -5.52 -15.89 1.31
C GLN A 430 -5.97 -15.70 2.77
N ASN A 431 -7.13 -16.27 3.13
CA ASN A 431 -7.70 -16.10 4.46
C ASN A 431 -6.92 -16.81 5.57
N ASN A 432 -6.02 -17.74 5.22
CA ASN A 432 -5.28 -18.55 6.20
C ASN A 432 -3.77 -18.46 6.03
N ARG A 433 -3.26 -17.51 5.26
CA ARG A 433 -1.86 -17.44 4.85
C ARG A 433 -0.88 -17.55 6.01
N ASP A 434 -1.12 -16.79 7.08
CA ASP A 434 -0.25 -16.78 8.26
C ASP A 434 -0.25 -18.13 8.99
N HIS A 435 -1.39 -18.82 9.03
CA HIS A 435 -1.52 -20.15 9.64
C HIS A 435 -0.85 -21.24 8.83
N LEU A 436 -0.93 -21.11 7.50
CA LEU A 436 -0.37 -22.08 6.58
C LEU A 436 1.13 -21.90 6.39
N ARG A 437 1.75 -20.85 6.96
CA ARG A 437 3.19 -20.57 6.83
C ARG A 437 4.07 -21.78 7.13
N THR A 438 3.83 -22.47 8.25
CA THR A 438 4.61 -23.68 8.59
C THR A 438 4.36 -24.82 7.60
N PHE A 439 3.11 -25.02 7.20
CA PHE A 439 2.76 -26.04 6.20
C PHE A 439 3.42 -25.74 4.84
N PHE A 440 3.31 -24.51 4.35
CA PHE A 440 3.92 -24.02 3.12
C PHE A 440 5.45 -24.18 3.15
N LYS A 441 6.07 -23.83 4.28
CA LYS A 441 7.51 -24.05 4.49
C LYS A 441 7.88 -25.54 4.42
N ASN A 442 7.10 -26.40 5.07
CA ASN A 442 7.35 -27.85 5.06
C ASN A 442 7.17 -28.47 3.67
N MET A 443 6.21 -27.95 2.89
CA MET A 443 5.95 -28.36 1.51
C MET A 443 6.84 -27.66 0.48
N ASN A 444 7.67 -26.70 0.91
CA ASN A 444 8.53 -25.89 0.06
C ASN A 444 7.76 -25.13 -1.03
N PHE A 445 6.61 -24.57 -0.67
CA PHE A 445 5.85 -23.65 -1.51
C PHE A 445 6.48 -22.25 -1.44
N GLY A 446 6.66 -21.59 -2.59
CA GLY A 446 7.18 -20.23 -2.68
C GLY A 446 6.09 -19.17 -2.75
N CYS A 447 4.92 -19.51 -3.29
CA CYS A 447 3.78 -18.61 -3.44
C CYS A 447 2.43 -19.34 -3.35
N THR A 448 1.33 -18.59 -3.30
CA THR A 448 -0.04 -19.14 -3.29
C THR A 448 -0.31 -20.05 -4.49
N MET A 449 0.26 -19.76 -5.66
CA MET A 449 0.14 -20.59 -6.86
C MET A 449 0.62 -22.02 -6.64
N ASP A 450 1.67 -22.23 -5.84
CA ASP A 450 2.19 -23.57 -5.56
C ASP A 450 1.18 -24.40 -4.76
N PHE A 451 0.49 -23.77 -3.80
CA PHE A 451 -0.57 -24.42 -3.02
C PHE A 451 -1.78 -24.77 -3.90
N ILE A 452 -2.20 -23.87 -4.79
CA ILE A 452 -3.31 -24.15 -5.72
C ILE A 452 -2.91 -25.29 -6.68
N SER A 453 -1.68 -25.26 -7.20
CA SER A 453 -1.14 -26.32 -8.05
C SER A 453 -1.11 -27.68 -7.34
N TYR A 454 -0.76 -27.69 -6.04
CA TYR A 454 -0.84 -28.88 -5.19
C TYR A 454 -2.29 -29.39 -5.07
N GLY A 455 -3.27 -28.51 -4.85
CA GLY A 455 -4.68 -28.88 -4.80
C GLY A 455 -5.20 -29.51 -6.11
N PHE A 456 -4.89 -28.89 -7.26
CA PHE A 456 -5.26 -29.43 -8.58
C PHE A 456 -4.59 -30.79 -8.88
N SER A 457 -3.31 -30.93 -8.50
CA SER A 457 -2.56 -32.17 -8.72
C SER A 457 -3.12 -33.35 -7.92
N ASN A 458 -3.68 -33.11 -6.73
CA ASN A 458 -4.33 -34.14 -5.91
C ASN A 458 -5.63 -34.68 -6.53
N LEU A 459 -6.22 -33.94 -7.47
CA LEU A 459 -7.43 -34.33 -8.19
C LEU A 459 -7.11 -34.79 -9.63
N ASP A 460 -5.83 -35.02 -9.94
CA ASP A 460 -5.33 -35.34 -11.29
C ASP A 460 -5.75 -34.30 -12.37
N MET A 461 -5.88 -33.03 -11.98
CA MET A 461 -6.21 -31.92 -12.87
C MET A 461 -4.99 -31.07 -13.19
N ASN A 462 -4.93 -30.52 -14.41
CA ASN A 462 -3.83 -29.65 -14.83
C ASN A 462 -4.25 -28.16 -14.83
N LEU A 463 -3.74 -27.41 -13.84
CA LEU A 463 -4.02 -25.97 -13.68
C LEU A 463 -3.49 -25.12 -14.85
N SER A 464 -2.37 -25.51 -15.49
CA SER A 464 -1.71 -24.67 -16.50
C SER A 464 -2.53 -24.46 -17.76
N LEU A 465 -3.49 -25.35 -18.03
CA LEU A 465 -4.40 -25.25 -19.16
C LEU A 465 -5.47 -24.15 -19.00
N PHE A 466 -5.75 -23.74 -17.75
CA PHE A 466 -6.91 -22.89 -17.43
C PHE A 466 -6.55 -21.64 -16.61
N ILE A 467 -5.31 -21.50 -16.14
CA ILE A 467 -4.95 -20.47 -15.15
C ILE A 467 -5.21 -19.04 -15.65
N GLU A 468 -4.92 -18.74 -16.92
CA GLU A 468 -5.15 -17.41 -17.50
C GLU A 468 -6.64 -17.09 -17.64
N GLU A 469 -7.46 -18.10 -17.92
CA GLU A 469 -8.92 -17.98 -17.97
C GLU A 469 -9.49 -17.75 -16.57
N PHE A 470 -9.04 -18.52 -15.57
CA PHE A 470 -9.49 -18.37 -14.18
C PHE A 470 -9.10 -17.03 -13.56
N ILE A 471 -7.89 -16.54 -13.84
CA ILE A 471 -7.45 -15.20 -13.41
C ILE A 471 -8.40 -14.15 -13.98
N ARG A 472 -8.66 -14.19 -15.29
CA ARG A 472 -9.55 -13.22 -15.95
C ARG A 472 -10.97 -13.28 -15.38
N HIS A 473 -11.56 -14.47 -15.29
CA HIS A 473 -12.90 -14.63 -14.75
C HIS A 473 -13.02 -14.15 -13.30
N GLU A 474 -12.01 -14.40 -12.47
CA GLU A 474 -12.02 -13.91 -11.08
C GLU A 474 -11.83 -12.39 -11.03
N GLU A 475 -10.93 -11.81 -11.84
CA GLU A 475 -10.72 -10.36 -11.90
C GLU A 475 -11.98 -9.63 -12.39
N ASP A 476 -12.65 -10.16 -13.42
CA ASP A 476 -13.91 -9.62 -13.93
C ASP A 476 -15.03 -9.72 -12.88
N PHE A 477 -15.13 -10.87 -12.19
CA PHE A 477 -16.09 -11.06 -11.11
C PHE A 477 -15.83 -10.09 -9.93
N GLN A 478 -14.59 -9.96 -9.48
CA GLN A 478 -14.21 -9.02 -8.42
C GLN A 478 -14.48 -7.57 -8.83
N PHE A 479 -14.15 -7.19 -10.08
CA PHE A 479 -14.44 -5.86 -10.62
C PHE A 479 -15.94 -5.54 -10.62
N LYS A 480 -16.78 -6.55 -10.86
CA LYS A 480 -18.24 -6.40 -10.82
C LYS A 480 -18.74 -6.08 -9.41
N ILE A 481 -18.21 -6.76 -8.37
CA ILE A 481 -18.78 -6.73 -7.01
C ILE A 481 -18.05 -5.79 -6.02
N CYS A 482 -16.77 -5.53 -6.22
CA CYS A 482 -15.93 -4.76 -5.30
C CYS A 482 -15.73 -3.31 -5.79
N SER A 483 -15.58 -2.37 -4.86
CA SER A 483 -15.09 -1.03 -5.18
C SER A 483 -13.63 -1.11 -5.63
N GLN A 484 -13.13 -0.11 -6.36
CA GLN A 484 -11.72 -0.09 -6.84
C GLN A 484 -10.70 -0.33 -5.72
N THR A 485 -11.00 0.13 -4.51
CA THR A 485 -10.16 -0.02 -3.31
C THR A 485 -10.19 -1.42 -2.69
N GLY A 486 -11.15 -2.26 -3.08
CA GLY A 486 -11.28 -3.66 -2.68
C GLY A 486 -10.72 -4.65 -3.70
N LEU A 487 -10.29 -4.18 -4.88
CA LEU A 487 -9.72 -5.04 -5.91
C LEU A 487 -8.28 -5.40 -5.54
N SER A 488 -8.08 -6.67 -5.22
CA SER A 488 -6.74 -7.26 -5.17
C SER A 488 -6.47 -7.93 -6.52
N PRO A 489 -5.45 -7.52 -7.28
CA PRO A 489 -5.12 -8.17 -8.54
C PRO A 489 -4.87 -9.66 -8.30
N VAL A 490 -5.66 -10.54 -8.93
CA VAL A 490 -5.62 -11.98 -8.66
C VAL A 490 -4.23 -12.53 -8.97
N ARG A 491 -3.60 -12.00 -10.02
CA ARG A 491 -2.22 -12.33 -10.38
C ARG A 491 -1.21 -11.96 -9.28
N GLU A 492 -1.41 -10.87 -8.55
CA GLU A 492 -0.56 -10.53 -7.41
C GLU A 492 -0.81 -11.50 -6.25
N LEU A 493 -2.08 -11.75 -5.90
CA LEU A 493 -2.48 -12.68 -4.85
C LEU A 493 -1.86 -14.08 -5.01
N LEU A 494 -1.84 -14.58 -6.25
CA LEU A 494 -1.24 -15.86 -6.62
C LEU A 494 0.27 -15.90 -6.37
N MET A 495 0.92 -14.76 -6.55
CA MET A 495 2.36 -14.65 -6.57
C MET A 495 2.94 -13.98 -5.31
N LEU A 496 2.10 -13.72 -4.31
CA LEU A 496 2.51 -13.19 -3.02
C LEU A 496 3.48 -14.18 -2.31
N PRO A 497 4.70 -13.77 -1.93
CA PRO A 497 5.72 -14.65 -1.35
C PRO A 497 5.35 -15.12 0.06
N LEU A 498 5.52 -16.40 0.37
CA LEU A 498 5.00 -17.00 1.61
C LEU A 498 5.82 -16.71 2.88
N GLU A 499 7.01 -16.10 2.76
CA GLU A 499 7.83 -15.67 3.90
C GLU A 499 7.99 -14.14 3.90
N ILE A 500 7.48 -13.48 4.96
CA ILE A 500 8.09 -12.27 5.49
C ILE A 500 8.40 -12.60 6.95
N ASP A 501 9.68 -12.80 7.26
CA ASP A 501 10.13 -13.29 8.56
C ASP A 501 10.26 -12.12 9.56
N HIS A 502 9.20 -11.84 10.31
CA HIS A 502 9.14 -10.71 11.23
C HIS A 502 9.82 -10.93 12.62
N ASP A 503 10.38 -12.11 12.92
CA ASP A 503 10.98 -12.45 14.23
C ASP A 503 12.49 -12.78 14.14
N ARG A 504 13.36 -11.78 13.96
CA ARG A 504 14.82 -12.02 14.00
C ARG A 504 15.54 -11.02 14.90
N THR A 505 15.39 -11.18 16.21
CA THR A 505 16.34 -10.59 17.16
C THR A 505 17.66 -11.37 17.13
N ILE A 506 18.74 -10.71 16.70
CA ILE A 506 20.09 -11.26 16.63
C ILE A 506 20.91 -10.75 17.82
N PHE A 507 21.61 -11.66 18.50
CA PHE A 507 22.65 -11.32 19.49
C PHE A 507 24.05 -11.40 18.87
N THR A 508 24.85 -10.37 19.11
CA THR A 508 26.27 -10.26 18.78
C THR A 508 27.07 -10.12 20.07
N SER A 509 28.19 -10.84 20.23
CA SER A 509 29.02 -10.73 21.44
C SER A 509 30.51 -10.57 21.15
N LEU A 510 31.18 -9.78 22.01
CA LEU A 510 32.63 -9.57 22.01
C LEU A 510 33.23 -10.18 23.30
N GLU A 511 34.23 -11.05 23.15
CA GLU A 511 34.98 -11.71 24.22
C GLU A 511 36.48 -11.34 24.11
N TRP A 512 37.20 -11.24 25.23
CA TRP A 512 38.65 -10.93 25.22
C TRP A 512 39.48 -11.77 26.20
N GLU A 513 40.74 -12.01 25.82
CA GLU A 513 41.75 -12.72 26.62
C GLU A 513 42.81 -11.72 27.11
N THR A 514 43.24 -11.84 28.36
CA THR A 514 44.33 -11.02 28.95
C THR A 514 45.59 -11.87 29.19
N THR A 515 46.65 -11.28 29.76
CA THR A 515 47.92 -11.96 30.08
C THR A 515 47.80 -13.19 31.01
N ALA A 516 46.65 -13.41 31.65
CA ALA A 516 46.38 -14.56 32.52
C ALA A 516 46.13 -15.88 31.76
N GLY A 517 45.90 -15.84 30.44
CA GLY A 517 45.75 -17.01 29.57
C GLY A 517 44.38 -17.69 29.64
N THR A 518 43.69 -17.73 28.50
CA THR A 518 42.33 -18.23 28.19
C THR A 518 41.15 -17.25 28.33
N PHE A 519 40.18 -17.34 27.40
CA PHE A 519 38.93 -16.57 27.43
C PHE A 519 38.06 -16.97 28.63
N ASN A 520 37.78 -16.01 29.52
CA ASN A 520 36.96 -16.20 30.72
C ASN A 520 35.52 -15.64 30.51
N PRO A 521 34.45 -16.32 30.99
CA PRO A 521 33.07 -15.81 30.97
C PRO A 521 32.87 -14.37 31.46
N VAL A 522 33.72 -13.86 32.35
CA VAL A 522 33.64 -12.49 32.90
C VAL A 522 34.08 -11.43 31.87
N ASN A 523 34.96 -11.78 30.93
CA ASN A 523 35.50 -10.87 29.91
C ASN A 523 34.66 -10.93 28.62
N ARG A 524 33.37 -10.55 28.73
CA ARG A 524 32.39 -10.61 27.64
C ARG A 524 31.37 -9.47 27.69
N GLN A 525 31.01 -8.90 26.53
CA GLN A 525 29.86 -8.02 26.33
C GLN A 525 28.94 -8.54 25.21
N VAL A 526 27.63 -8.26 25.31
CA VAL A 526 26.60 -8.73 24.36
C VAL A 526 25.68 -7.58 23.98
N ILE A 527 25.36 -7.44 22.69
CA ILE A 527 24.39 -6.48 22.15
C ILE A 527 23.32 -7.26 21.35
N SER A 528 22.06 -6.86 21.48
CA SER A 528 20.91 -7.43 20.75
C SER A 528 20.28 -6.42 19.80
N TRP A 529 19.81 -6.86 18.63
CA TRP A 529 19.18 -5.98 17.63
C TRP A 529 18.22 -6.76 16.70
N ASP A 530 17.30 -6.06 16.04
CA ASP A 530 16.31 -6.64 15.10
C ASP A 530 16.85 -6.59 13.66
N VAL A 531 16.74 -7.69 12.90
CA VAL A 531 17.10 -7.79 11.47
C VAL A 531 16.49 -6.69 10.62
N ASN A 532 15.25 -6.30 10.88
CA ASN A 532 14.55 -5.28 10.11
C ASN A 532 15.04 -3.85 10.43
N LEU A 533 15.78 -3.70 11.53
CA LEU A 533 16.34 -2.44 12.00
C LEU A 533 17.88 -2.51 12.10
N SER A 534 18.51 -3.38 11.28
CA SER A 534 19.93 -3.71 11.37
C SER A 534 20.79 -2.46 11.61
N PRO A 535 21.53 -2.38 12.74
CA PRO A 535 22.35 -1.22 13.02
C PRO A 535 23.51 -1.19 12.03
N SER A 536 23.77 -0.02 11.43
CA SER A 536 24.92 0.17 10.55
C SER A 536 26.27 0.00 11.26
N MET A 537 26.30 0.12 12.60
CA MET A 537 27.49 -0.06 13.43
C MET A 537 27.16 -0.49 14.87
N LEU A 538 27.87 -1.49 15.38
CA LEU A 538 27.87 -1.96 16.77
C LEU A 538 29.11 -1.45 17.50
N ARG A 539 28.93 -0.86 18.68
CA ARG A 539 29.99 -0.26 19.50
C ARG A 539 30.15 -0.98 20.84
N PHE A 540 31.33 -1.50 21.11
CA PHE A 540 31.73 -2.10 22.38
C PHE A 540 32.83 -1.26 23.05
N VAL A 541 32.72 -1.05 24.37
CA VAL A 541 33.71 -0.30 25.16
C VAL A 541 34.21 -1.18 26.29
N ILE A 542 35.52 -1.44 26.31
CA ILE A 542 36.17 -2.31 27.29
C ILE A 542 37.09 -1.46 28.18
N TYR A 543 36.97 -1.64 29.48
CA TYR A 543 37.91 -1.10 30.47
C TYR A 543 38.69 -2.27 31.05
N SER A 544 40.02 -2.25 30.92
CA SER A 544 40.87 -3.35 31.39
C SER A 544 42.12 -2.81 32.08
N ASP A 545 42.43 -3.38 33.24
CA ASP A 545 43.66 -3.09 34.00
C ASP A 545 44.84 -3.95 33.52
N GLU A 546 44.56 -4.99 32.73
CA GLU A 546 45.54 -5.88 32.11
C GLU A 546 45.56 -5.72 30.57
N CYS A 547 46.68 -6.08 29.94
CA CYS A 547 46.81 -6.03 28.49
C CYS A 547 45.97 -7.12 27.81
N ILE A 548 45.19 -6.73 26.80
CA ILE A 548 44.39 -7.63 25.97
C ILE A 548 45.28 -8.30 24.93
N THR A 549 45.33 -9.64 24.93
CA THR A 549 46.17 -10.45 24.04
C THR A 549 45.40 -11.02 22.85
N LYS A 550 44.08 -11.26 22.99
CA LYS A 550 43.19 -11.69 21.89
C LYS A 550 41.78 -11.13 22.02
N LEU A 551 41.12 -10.96 20.88
CA LEU A 551 39.70 -10.62 20.76
C LEU A 551 38.95 -11.73 20.01
N ARG A 552 37.74 -12.06 20.46
CA ARG A 552 36.83 -12.97 19.76
C ARG A 552 35.49 -12.30 19.55
N ILE A 553 35.09 -12.19 18.29
CA ILE A 553 33.79 -11.69 17.87
C ILE A 553 32.89 -12.88 17.53
N ARG A 554 31.66 -12.88 18.06
CA ARG A 554 30.57 -13.76 17.62
C ARG A 554 29.49 -12.90 16.98
N PRO A 555 29.54 -12.72 15.65
CA PRO A 555 28.68 -11.79 14.93
C PRO A 555 27.20 -12.16 15.05
N ILE A 556 26.92 -13.47 15.01
CA ILE A 556 25.61 -14.07 15.25
C ILE A 556 25.74 -15.32 16.13
N HIS A 557 24.78 -15.55 17.02
CA HIS A 557 24.75 -16.66 17.97
C HIS A 557 23.86 -17.83 17.51
N THR A 558 23.35 -17.81 16.27
CA THR A 558 22.54 -18.87 15.66
C THR A 558 23.11 -19.26 14.30
N LYS A 559 22.59 -20.34 13.69
CA LYS A 559 22.87 -20.66 12.30
C LYS A 559 22.25 -19.60 11.39
N GLY A 560 23.04 -19.02 10.50
CA GLY A 560 22.58 -17.95 9.62
C GLY A 560 23.71 -17.34 8.82
N PHE A 561 23.37 -16.40 7.94
CA PHE A 561 24.34 -15.60 7.19
C PHE A 561 24.65 -14.33 7.96
N PHE A 562 25.88 -13.83 7.82
CA PHE A 562 26.26 -12.51 8.30
C PHE A 562 27.39 -11.96 7.44
N ALA A 563 27.47 -10.64 7.34
CA ALA A 563 28.54 -9.94 6.64
C ALA A 563 29.10 -8.84 7.55
N ILE A 564 30.42 -8.72 7.54
CA ILE A 564 31.15 -7.69 8.28
C ILE A 564 31.81 -6.81 7.23
N GLU A 565 31.39 -5.55 7.17
CA GLU A 565 31.98 -4.58 6.26
C GLU A 565 33.29 -4.03 6.82
N LYS A 566 33.28 -3.69 8.12
CA LYS A 566 34.43 -3.06 8.77
C LYS A 566 34.55 -3.44 10.23
N VAL A 567 35.79 -3.53 10.71
CA VAL A 567 36.13 -3.62 12.15
C VAL A 567 37.19 -2.56 12.45
N ASP A 568 36.99 -1.76 13.50
CA ASP A 568 37.94 -0.75 13.99
C ASP A 568 38.11 -0.90 15.50
N VAL A 569 39.35 -1.04 15.96
CA VAL A 569 39.70 -1.17 17.38
C VAL A 569 40.70 -0.08 17.75
N ARG A 570 40.34 0.74 18.75
CA ARG A 570 41.15 1.89 19.21
C ARG A 570 41.47 1.80 20.70
N TYR A 571 42.66 2.27 21.07
CA TYR A 571 43.11 2.41 22.45
C TYR A 571 43.13 3.87 22.88
N HIS A 572 42.58 4.16 24.06
CA HIS A 572 42.66 5.45 24.72
C HIS A 572 43.45 5.31 26.02
N GLU A 573 44.53 6.08 26.14
CA GLU A 573 45.36 6.15 27.34
C GLU A 573 44.72 7.02 28.42
N ASN A 574 44.17 8.18 28.03
CA ASN A 574 43.30 9.04 28.82
C ASN A 574 42.39 9.87 27.87
N ASP A 575 41.40 10.60 28.40
CA ASP A 575 40.44 11.35 27.56
C ASP A 575 41.04 12.61 26.90
N GLU A 576 42.26 13.02 27.26
CA GLU A 576 42.95 14.20 26.70
C GLU A 576 43.87 13.87 25.51
N VAL A 577 44.31 12.62 25.39
CA VAL A 577 45.20 12.16 24.32
C VAL A 577 44.38 11.51 23.19
N PRO A 578 44.64 11.84 21.91
CA PRO A 578 43.94 11.24 20.78
C PRO A 578 44.06 9.70 20.77
N PRO A 579 42.97 8.97 20.45
CA PRO A 579 43.00 7.52 20.38
C PRO A 579 44.01 7.02 19.36
N VAL A 580 44.67 5.91 19.70
CA VAL A 580 45.55 5.19 18.79
C VAL A 580 44.79 4.02 18.17
N GLU A 581 44.75 3.98 16.84
CA GLU A 581 44.21 2.85 16.09
C GLU A 581 45.11 1.62 16.33
N ILE A 582 44.52 0.55 16.85
CA ILE A 582 45.21 -0.72 17.08
C ILE A 582 44.98 -1.63 15.88
N TYR A 583 43.75 -1.68 15.37
CA TYR A 583 43.36 -2.64 14.35
C TYR A 583 42.26 -2.10 13.46
N ARG A 584 42.41 -2.28 12.14
CA ARG A 584 41.42 -1.83 11.16
C ARG A 584 41.31 -2.82 10.02
N ILE A 585 40.08 -3.31 9.80
CA ILE A 585 39.72 -4.17 8.68
C ILE A 585 38.62 -3.49 7.89
N ASP A 586 38.80 -3.32 6.60
CA ASP A 586 37.80 -2.69 5.72
C ASP A 586 37.21 -3.68 4.68
N SER A 587 37.50 -5.01 4.79
CA SER A 587 36.90 -6.04 3.93
C SER A 587 36.92 -7.46 4.54
N ALA A 588 36.01 -8.33 4.11
CA ALA A 588 35.94 -9.73 4.55
C ALA A 588 37.20 -10.56 4.19
N THR A 589 37.87 -10.23 3.08
CA THR A 589 39.11 -10.90 2.69
C THR A 589 40.23 -10.61 3.68
N GLN A 590 40.33 -9.36 4.16
CA GLN A 590 41.27 -8.97 5.23
C GLN A 590 40.95 -9.68 6.54
N VAL A 591 39.65 -9.85 6.88
CA VAL A 591 39.23 -10.62 8.05
C VAL A 591 39.80 -12.05 7.99
N VAL A 592 39.73 -12.72 6.84
CA VAL A 592 40.24 -14.10 6.70
C VAL A 592 41.76 -14.17 6.72
N SER A 593 42.46 -13.17 6.18
CA SER A 593 43.92 -13.18 6.19
C SER A 593 44.52 -12.86 7.54
N GLU A 594 43.84 -12.05 8.36
CA GLU A 594 44.39 -11.55 9.62
C GLU A 594 43.71 -12.12 10.88
N ALA A 595 42.61 -12.88 10.73
CA ALA A 595 41.86 -13.49 11.83
C ALA A 595 41.52 -14.97 11.57
N VAL A 596 41.35 -15.74 12.64
CA VAL A 596 40.94 -17.14 12.56
C VAL A 596 39.42 -17.23 12.58
N VAL A 597 38.83 -17.73 11.49
CA VAL A 597 37.38 -17.91 11.35
C VAL A 597 36.98 -19.35 11.69
N ASN A 598 36.22 -19.54 12.75
CA ASN A 598 35.79 -20.83 13.27
C ASN A 598 34.30 -21.10 13.00
N ASN A 599 33.96 -22.34 12.63
CA ASN A 599 32.57 -22.79 12.39
C ASN A 599 31.75 -21.92 11.44
N ALA A 600 32.41 -21.21 10.52
CA ALA A 600 31.78 -20.47 9.44
C ALA A 600 32.38 -20.85 8.09
N MET A 601 31.64 -20.62 7.01
CA MET A 601 32.10 -20.77 5.62
C MET A 601 32.02 -19.41 4.95
N LEU A 602 33.10 -18.96 4.33
CA LEU A 602 33.07 -17.75 3.51
C LEU A 602 32.56 -18.10 2.11
N VAL A 603 31.56 -17.34 1.65
CA VAL A 603 31.02 -17.38 0.30
C VAL A 603 31.32 -16.03 -0.34
N PHE A 604 32.07 -16.04 -1.45
CA PHE A 604 32.46 -14.83 -2.16
C PHE A 604 31.41 -14.48 -3.21
N THR A 605 30.69 -13.39 -2.98
CA THR A 605 29.61 -12.90 -3.85
C THR A 605 29.84 -11.46 -4.31
N SER A 606 30.80 -10.75 -3.69
CA SER A 606 31.25 -9.38 -3.99
C SER A 606 32.59 -9.10 -3.24
N PRO A 607 33.23 -7.91 -3.32
CA PRO A 607 34.43 -7.59 -2.53
C PRO A 607 34.23 -7.67 -0.99
N TYR A 608 32.98 -7.70 -0.50
CA TYR A 608 32.63 -7.86 0.92
C TYR A 608 31.98 -9.24 1.13
N GLY A 609 32.81 -10.28 1.24
CA GLY A 609 32.36 -11.67 1.35
C GLY A 609 31.41 -11.96 2.52
N VAL A 610 30.53 -12.96 2.35
CA VAL A 610 29.49 -13.33 3.31
C VAL A 610 29.86 -14.61 4.05
N PHE A 611 29.73 -14.60 5.38
CA PHE A 611 30.00 -15.76 6.22
C PHE A 611 28.71 -16.52 6.53
N TYR A 612 28.73 -17.82 6.30
CA TYR A 612 27.68 -18.74 6.74
C TYR A 612 28.09 -19.43 8.04
N ALA A 613 27.38 -19.13 9.13
CA ALA A 613 27.56 -19.83 10.39
C ALA A 613 27.05 -21.27 10.29
N LYS A 614 27.97 -22.25 10.33
CA LYS A 614 27.65 -23.69 10.30
C LYS A 614 27.01 -24.16 11.62
N SER A 615 27.21 -23.39 12.70
CA SER A 615 26.65 -23.63 14.03
C SER A 615 26.46 -22.31 14.78
N ASP A 616 25.78 -22.37 15.92
CA ASP A 616 25.66 -21.32 16.93
C ASP A 616 27.00 -20.92 17.59
N LYS A 617 28.08 -21.69 17.35
CA LYS A 617 29.44 -21.43 17.83
C LYS A 617 30.36 -20.79 16.79
N ALA A 618 29.81 -20.16 15.76
CA ALA A 618 30.60 -19.41 14.77
C ALA A 618 31.30 -18.21 15.43
N ALA A 619 32.60 -18.05 15.18
CA ALA A 619 33.39 -17.00 15.80
C ALA A 619 34.56 -16.57 14.91
N ILE A 620 35.00 -15.33 15.10
CA ILE A 620 36.19 -14.76 14.45
C ILE A 620 37.14 -14.30 15.54
N GLU A 621 38.38 -14.77 15.50
CA GLU A 621 39.40 -14.53 16.54
C GLU A 621 40.61 -13.78 16.01
N PHE A 622 41.02 -12.72 16.72
CA PHE A 622 42.12 -11.82 16.37
C PHE A 622 43.22 -11.91 17.43
N SER A 623 44.47 -11.95 16.97
CA SER A 623 45.66 -11.87 17.83
C SER A 623 46.15 -10.43 17.94
N MET A 624 46.44 -9.95 19.15
CA MET A 624 46.97 -8.59 19.37
C MET A 624 48.50 -8.53 19.39
N ALA A 625 49.19 -9.64 19.05
CA ALA A 625 50.64 -9.76 19.11
C ALA A 625 51.32 -8.89 18.04
N GLY A 626 51.99 -7.81 18.47
CA GLY A 626 52.68 -6.85 17.60
C GLY A 626 52.42 -5.39 17.96
N HIS A 627 51.35 -5.11 18.71
CA HIS A 627 51.04 -3.79 19.24
C HIS A 627 51.52 -3.70 20.69
N ASP A 628 52.82 -3.42 20.88
CA ASP A 628 53.46 -3.24 22.18
C ASP A 628 52.92 -1.99 22.90
N LYS A 629 51.71 -2.07 23.46
CA LYS A 629 51.21 -1.12 24.46
C LYS A 629 50.87 -1.87 25.73
N LYS A 630 51.77 -1.73 26.71
CA LYS A 630 51.68 -2.30 28.05
C LYS A 630 51.03 -1.26 28.97
N GLY A 631 49.72 -1.35 29.23
CA GLY A 631 49.11 -0.46 30.23
C GLY A 631 47.58 -0.51 30.35
N THR A 632 47.11 -0.05 31.52
CA THR A 632 45.72 0.17 31.93
C THR A 632 45.05 1.23 31.03
N GLY A 633 43.90 0.94 30.42
CA GLY A 633 43.24 1.92 29.53
C GLY A 633 41.89 1.49 28.96
N ARG A 634 41.26 2.38 28.17
CA ARG A 634 39.94 2.17 27.53
C ARG A 634 40.12 1.71 26.08
N TYR A 635 39.55 0.57 25.74
CA TYR A 635 39.49 0.06 24.37
C TYR A 635 38.10 0.29 23.80
N GLU A 636 38.04 0.72 22.54
CA GLU A 636 36.80 0.90 21.80
C GLU A 636 36.83 0.01 20.55
N CYS A 637 35.87 -0.90 20.42
CA CYS A 637 35.70 -1.77 19.26
C CYS A 637 34.40 -1.41 18.53
N ARG A 638 34.51 -1.10 17.24
CA ARG A 638 33.39 -0.77 16.36
C ARG A 638 33.31 -1.80 15.23
N ILE A 639 32.13 -2.34 15.02
CA ILE A 639 31.86 -3.38 14.00
C ILE A 639 30.74 -2.87 13.10
N TRP A 640 31.02 -2.68 11.82
CA TRP A 640 30.01 -2.29 10.82
C TRP A 640 29.45 -3.54 10.15
N MET A 641 28.12 -3.65 10.21
CA MET A 641 27.37 -4.74 9.62
C MET A 641 26.90 -4.32 8.22
N ALA A 642 26.82 -5.28 7.29
CA ALA A 642 26.29 -4.98 5.96
C ALA A 642 24.78 -4.66 6.01
N SER A 643 24.31 -3.87 5.04
CA SER A 643 22.90 -3.43 4.97
C SER A 643 21.88 -4.59 4.94
N PRO A 644 20.62 -4.37 5.38
CA PRO A 644 19.54 -5.38 5.33
C PRO A 644 19.34 -6.01 3.95
N VAL A 645 19.50 -5.22 2.88
CA VAL A 645 19.37 -5.68 1.48
C VAL A 645 20.44 -6.73 1.14
N THR A 646 21.67 -6.54 1.62
CA THR A 646 22.79 -7.47 1.41
C THR A 646 22.55 -8.81 2.13
N TYR A 647 21.84 -8.77 3.28
CA TYR A 647 21.50 -9.94 4.06
C TYR A 647 20.40 -10.80 3.40
N GLU A 648 19.36 -10.17 2.82
CA GLU A 648 18.28 -10.89 2.13
C GLU A 648 18.74 -11.57 0.84
N CYS A 649 19.60 -10.89 0.05
CA CYS A 649 20.21 -11.47 -1.14
C CYS A 649 21.06 -12.72 -0.83
N ALA A 650 21.83 -12.68 0.25
CA ALA A 650 22.69 -13.80 0.67
C ALA A 650 21.90 -15.02 1.19
N TRP A 651 20.74 -14.80 1.80
CA TRP A 651 19.85 -15.88 2.25
C TRP A 651 19.25 -16.64 1.06
N ALA A 652 18.87 -15.94 -0.01
CA ALA A 652 18.28 -16.52 -1.22
C ALA A 652 19.27 -17.45 -1.97
N GLU A 653 20.52 -17.03 -2.16
CA GLU A 653 21.54 -17.81 -2.88
C GLU A 653 21.86 -19.15 -2.20
N ALA A 654 21.95 -19.18 -0.87
CA ALA A 654 22.27 -20.38 -0.13
C ALA A 654 21.08 -21.33 0.10
N HIS A 655 19.86 -20.86 -0.11
CA HIS A 655 18.67 -21.69 -0.17
C HIS A 655 18.65 -22.49 -1.48
N ILE A 656 18.97 -21.83 -2.61
CA ILE A 656 19.01 -22.41 -3.97
C ILE A 656 20.04 -23.55 -4.07
N GLY A 657 21.26 -23.37 -3.55
CA GLY A 657 22.30 -24.41 -3.60
C GLY A 657 21.99 -25.69 -2.80
N ARG A 658 21.07 -25.64 -1.83
CA ARG A 658 20.61 -26.82 -1.09
C ARG A 658 19.53 -27.60 -1.84
N VAL A 659 18.66 -26.89 -2.57
CA VAL A 659 17.64 -27.48 -3.43
C VAL A 659 18.32 -28.21 -4.59
N GLU A 660 19.27 -27.56 -5.27
CA GLU A 660 19.99 -28.08 -6.44
C GLU A 660 20.73 -29.41 -6.17
N ASN A 661 21.42 -29.54 -5.03
CA ASN A 661 22.13 -30.75 -4.63
C ASN A 661 21.20 -31.96 -4.35
N ARG A 662 19.97 -31.70 -3.89
CA ARG A 662 19.00 -32.76 -3.56
C ARG A 662 18.38 -33.38 -4.82
N TYR A 663 18.28 -32.62 -5.91
CA TYR A 663 17.67 -33.04 -7.17
C TYR A 663 18.68 -33.57 -8.20
N GLN A 664 19.93 -33.06 -8.21
CA GLN A 664 21.05 -33.62 -8.98
C GLN A 664 21.27 -35.11 -8.68
N ALA A 665 21.20 -35.52 -7.42
CA ALA A 665 21.32 -36.93 -7.02
C ALA A 665 20.17 -37.82 -7.56
N ARG A 666 19.00 -37.24 -7.80
CA ARG A 666 17.79 -37.93 -8.28
C ARG A 666 17.77 -38.04 -9.81
N LEU A 667 18.23 -36.99 -10.50
CA LEU A 667 18.39 -36.93 -11.96
C LEU A 667 19.42 -37.96 -12.47
N VAL A 668 20.59 -38.04 -11.84
CA VAL A 668 21.62 -39.04 -12.21
C VAL A 668 21.12 -40.48 -12.03
N ALA A 669 20.25 -40.73 -11.05
CA ALA A 669 19.64 -42.04 -10.85
C ALA A 669 18.58 -42.39 -11.93
N LEU A 670 17.89 -41.38 -12.47
CA LEU A 670 16.89 -41.51 -13.53
C LEU A 670 17.53 -41.65 -14.91
N GLU A 671 18.56 -40.87 -15.22
CA GLU A 671 19.31 -40.96 -16.48
C GLU A 671 19.95 -42.35 -16.65
N ARG A 672 20.50 -42.90 -15.57
CA ARG A 672 21.08 -44.25 -15.58
C ARG A 672 20.04 -45.33 -15.91
N LYS A 673 18.82 -45.20 -15.37
CA LYS A 673 17.70 -46.10 -15.68
C LYS A 673 17.20 -45.95 -17.12
N MET A 674 17.26 -44.73 -17.66
CA MET A 674 16.84 -44.43 -19.04
C MET A 674 17.78 -45.07 -20.07
N VAL A 675 19.10 -44.96 -19.87
CA VAL A 675 20.12 -45.57 -20.75
C VAL A 675 20.05 -47.09 -20.73
N GLU A 676 19.82 -47.70 -19.56
CA GLU A 676 19.60 -49.14 -19.42
C GLU A 676 18.34 -49.59 -20.19
N LYS A 677 17.26 -48.80 -20.17
CA LYS A 677 16.02 -49.11 -20.90
C LYS A 677 16.13 -48.88 -22.41
N GLU A 678 16.88 -47.88 -22.88
CA GLU A 678 17.12 -47.69 -24.33
C GLU A 678 17.96 -48.80 -24.94
N GLN A 679 18.97 -49.29 -24.21
CA GLN A 679 19.75 -50.46 -24.63
C GLN A 679 18.86 -51.70 -24.67
N PHE A 680 18.01 -51.91 -23.66
CA PHE A 680 17.04 -53.00 -23.65
C PHE A 680 16.02 -52.90 -24.80
N ALA A 681 15.50 -51.70 -25.09
CA ALA A 681 14.57 -51.46 -26.20
C ALA A 681 15.21 -51.70 -27.57
N LYS A 682 16.50 -51.39 -27.75
CA LYS A 682 17.26 -51.74 -28.96
C LYS A 682 17.40 -53.25 -29.13
N THR A 683 17.76 -53.97 -28.06
CA THR A 683 17.85 -55.43 -28.08
C THR A 683 16.49 -56.09 -28.33
N VAL A 684 15.41 -55.49 -27.84
CA VAL A 684 14.04 -55.94 -28.08
C VAL A 684 13.59 -55.62 -29.51
N SER A 685 13.95 -54.47 -30.08
CA SER A 685 13.67 -54.10 -31.48
C SER A 685 14.37 -55.00 -32.50
N GLU A 686 15.58 -55.48 -32.18
CA GLU A 686 16.27 -56.51 -32.96
C GLU A 686 15.61 -57.89 -32.84
N ARG A 687 15.04 -58.23 -31.67
CA ARG A 687 14.24 -59.44 -31.45
C ARG A 687 12.84 -59.38 -32.08
N ILE A 688 12.26 -58.19 -32.26
CA ILE A 688 10.95 -57.93 -32.88
C ILE A 688 10.91 -58.31 -34.38
N ARG A 689 12.06 -58.48 -35.05
CA ARG A 689 12.11 -59.08 -36.39
C ARG A 689 11.69 -60.56 -36.42
N ALA A 690 11.48 -61.21 -35.28
CA ALA A 690 11.03 -62.59 -35.19
C ALA A 690 9.87 -62.78 -34.18
N GLN A 691 8.68 -63.06 -34.74
CA GLN A 691 7.53 -63.76 -34.14
C GLN A 691 6.55 -63.01 -33.20
N SER A 692 5.32 -63.52 -33.22
CA SER A 692 4.04 -62.80 -33.06
C SER A 692 3.25 -63.19 -31.81
N ARG A 693 2.33 -62.28 -31.43
CA ARG A 693 1.14 -62.41 -30.54
C ARG A 693 1.29 -62.13 -29.05
N THR A 694 2.42 -62.40 -28.39
CA THR A 694 2.64 -61.91 -27.00
C THR A 694 2.71 -60.36 -26.95
N GLN A 695 3.09 -59.76 -28.09
CA GLN A 695 3.28 -58.33 -28.33
C GLN A 695 2.08 -57.41 -28.06
N ARG A 696 0.83 -57.86 -28.17
CA ARG A 696 -0.32 -56.93 -28.01
C ARG A 696 -0.51 -56.50 -26.56
N ARG A 697 -0.36 -57.42 -25.61
CA ARG A 697 -0.48 -57.10 -24.17
C ARG A 697 0.71 -56.31 -23.64
N GLU A 698 1.90 -56.57 -24.15
CA GLU A 698 3.09 -55.79 -23.81
C GLU A 698 3.09 -54.41 -24.48
N ASN A 699 2.55 -54.26 -25.70
CA ASN A 699 2.32 -52.93 -26.30
C ASN A 699 1.30 -52.12 -25.51
N ASP A 700 0.20 -52.72 -25.05
CA ASP A 700 -0.80 -52.00 -24.26
C ASP A 700 -0.24 -51.57 -22.89
N ALA A 701 0.61 -52.39 -22.28
CA ALA A 701 1.33 -52.04 -21.05
C ALA A 701 2.41 -50.95 -21.30
N LEU A 702 3.18 -51.05 -22.38
CA LEU A 702 4.19 -50.07 -22.77
C LEU A 702 3.58 -48.74 -23.20
N ILE A 703 2.39 -48.73 -23.81
CA ILE A 703 1.64 -47.51 -24.13
C ILE A 703 1.15 -46.85 -22.85
N LYS A 704 0.66 -47.63 -21.88
CA LYS A 704 0.23 -47.11 -20.57
C LYS A 704 1.41 -46.55 -19.76
N GLU A 705 2.56 -47.23 -19.79
CA GLU A 705 3.80 -46.79 -19.14
C GLU A 705 4.43 -45.59 -19.88
N ASN A 706 4.34 -45.51 -21.22
CA ASN A 706 4.70 -44.32 -21.99
C ASN A 706 3.80 -43.12 -21.67
N GLN A 707 2.51 -43.37 -21.46
CA GLN A 707 1.58 -42.32 -21.06
C GLN A 707 1.95 -41.80 -19.66
N THR A 708 2.25 -42.70 -18.72
CA THR A 708 2.67 -42.34 -17.36
C THR A 708 4.00 -41.56 -17.36
N LEU A 709 4.96 -41.94 -18.22
CA LEU A 709 6.23 -41.23 -18.39
C LEU A 709 6.06 -39.89 -19.13
N LYS A 710 5.11 -39.77 -20.06
CA LYS A 710 4.74 -38.50 -20.69
C LYS A 710 4.03 -37.56 -19.71
N ASP A 711 3.24 -38.11 -18.79
CA ASP A 711 2.59 -37.38 -17.71
C ASP A 711 3.63 -36.93 -16.66
N GLU A 712 4.63 -37.76 -16.35
CA GLU A 712 5.79 -37.36 -15.55
C GLU A 712 6.65 -36.29 -16.25
N LEU A 713 6.88 -36.43 -17.56
CA LEU A 713 7.60 -35.44 -18.37
C LEU A 713 6.81 -34.12 -18.47
N HIS A 714 5.48 -34.17 -18.54
CA HIS A 714 4.62 -33.00 -18.51
C HIS A 714 4.54 -32.36 -17.13
N ARG A 715 4.56 -33.14 -16.03
CA ARG A 715 4.67 -32.63 -14.65
C ARG A 715 6.04 -31.97 -14.41
N VAL A 716 7.12 -32.57 -14.92
CA VAL A 716 8.48 -32.00 -14.85
C VAL A 716 8.60 -30.75 -15.74
N ASN A 717 8.02 -30.74 -16.94
CA ASN A 717 7.97 -29.56 -17.81
C ASN A 717 7.08 -28.44 -17.25
N ALA A 718 5.97 -28.76 -16.59
CA ALA A 718 5.14 -27.78 -15.89
C ALA A 718 5.88 -27.17 -14.69
N THR A 719 6.68 -27.97 -13.98
CA THR A 719 7.53 -27.49 -12.87
C THR A 719 8.72 -26.68 -13.37
N LEU A 720 9.31 -27.03 -14.52
CA LEU A 720 10.31 -26.21 -15.23
C LEU A 720 9.71 -24.93 -15.81
N SER A 721 8.44 -24.95 -16.20
CA SER A 721 7.69 -23.77 -16.64
C SER A 721 7.40 -22.82 -15.46
N ASN A 722 7.13 -23.36 -14.26
CA ASN A 722 7.03 -22.58 -13.02
C ASN A 722 8.40 -22.04 -12.56
N ALA A 723 9.47 -22.81 -12.72
CA ALA A 723 10.84 -22.32 -12.53
C ALA A 723 11.18 -21.21 -13.55
N TRP A 724 10.69 -21.33 -14.78
CA TRP A 724 10.78 -20.29 -15.83
C TRP A 724 10.00 -19.02 -15.50
N GLN A 725 8.87 -19.14 -14.79
CA GLN A 725 8.08 -18.01 -14.33
C GLN A 725 8.71 -17.32 -13.09
N ILE A 726 9.39 -18.07 -12.21
CA ILE A 726 10.24 -17.52 -11.14
C ILE A 726 11.51 -16.86 -11.73
N LEU A 727 12.11 -17.46 -12.78
CA LEU A 727 13.23 -16.89 -13.55
C LEU A 727 12.84 -15.60 -14.30
N ASN A 728 11.58 -15.46 -14.72
CA ASN A 728 11.06 -14.22 -15.31
C ASN A 728 10.81 -13.11 -14.27
N ARG A 729 10.75 -13.45 -12.97
CA ARG A 729 10.61 -12.49 -11.87
C ARG A 729 11.94 -11.90 -11.36
N ILE A 730 13.08 -12.54 -11.62
CA ILE A 730 14.41 -12.11 -11.12
C ILE A 730 15.22 -11.35 -12.20
N GLY A 731 14.67 -11.18 -13.41
CA GLY A 731 15.36 -10.51 -14.51
C GLY A 731 16.42 -11.42 -15.14
N ARG A 732 16.10 -11.97 -16.32
CA ARG A 732 16.90 -12.92 -17.11
C ARG A 732 18.39 -12.55 -17.28
N LEU A 733 18.76 -11.27 -17.21
CA LEU A 733 20.14 -10.78 -17.38
C LEU A 733 21.03 -11.00 -16.14
N LYS A 734 20.48 -10.98 -14.92
CA LYS A 734 21.27 -11.19 -13.68
C LYS A 734 21.68 -12.67 -13.50
N PHE A 735 20.86 -13.60 -13.98
CA PHE A 735 21.13 -15.04 -13.94
C PHE A 735 22.17 -15.50 -14.99
N LEU A 736 22.18 -14.94 -16.20
CA LEU A 736 23.15 -15.33 -17.25
C LEU A 736 24.60 -14.92 -16.90
N ARG A 737 24.79 -13.80 -16.19
CA ARG A 737 26.10 -13.37 -15.66
C ARG A 737 26.64 -14.30 -14.57
N LEU A 738 25.75 -14.97 -13.81
CA LEU A 738 26.13 -15.93 -12.76
C LEU A 738 26.65 -17.25 -13.33
N LEU A 739 26.13 -17.69 -14.48
CA LEU A 739 26.45 -18.98 -15.09
C LEU A 739 27.79 -18.98 -15.85
N THR A 740 28.22 -17.81 -16.35
CA THR A 740 29.49 -17.68 -17.08
C THR A 740 30.72 -17.50 -16.18
N ALA A 741 30.54 -17.14 -14.91
CA ALA A 741 31.63 -16.83 -14.00
C ALA A 741 32.05 -17.98 -13.05
N VAL A 742 31.24 -19.05 -12.89
CA VAL A 742 31.40 -19.98 -11.74
C VAL A 742 31.68 -21.46 -12.09
N LEU A 743 31.76 -21.88 -13.36
CA LEU A 743 31.92 -23.31 -13.68
C LEU A 743 33.21 -23.65 -14.45
N PRO A 744 34.27 -24.15 -13.80
CA PRO A 744 35.38 -24.76 -14.51
C PRO A 744 35.00 -26.17 -14.99
N GLY A 745 35.14 -26.39 -16.30
CA GLY A 745 35.58 -27.66 -16.89
C GLY A 745 34.58 -28.83 -17.03
N LYS A 746 33.42 -28.85 -16.36
CA LYS A 746 32.54 -30.05 -16.34
C LYS A 746 31.26 -30.00 -17.19
N TYR A 747 30.90 -28.84 -17.75
CA TYR A 747 29.61 -28.62 -18.44
C TYR A 747 29.73 -28.32 -19.94
N GLY A 748 30.74 -28.86 -20.62
CA GLY A 748 31.00 -28.62 -22.05
C GLY A 748 29.85 -28.99 -23.00
N TRP A 749 28.91 -29.84 -22.57
CA TRP A 749 27.74 -30.22 -23.37
C TRP A 749 26.58 -29.21 -23.29
N LEU A 750 26.42 -28.49 -22.15
CA LEU A 750 25.50 -27.35 -22.04
C LEU A 750 25.97 -26.19 -22.91
N LYS A 751 27.29 -26.03 -23.07
CA LYS A 751 27.89 -25.11 -24.04
C LYS A 751 27.34 -25.40 -25.45
N LYS A 752 27.34 -26.67 -25.88
CA LYS A 752 26.93 -27.07 -27.24
C LYS A 752 25.43 -26.91 -27.56
N THR A 753 24.57 -26.87 -26.53
CA THR A 753 23.11 -26.72 -26.70
C THR A 753 22.67 -25.26 -26.58
N PHE A 754 23.47 -24.40 -25.94
CA PHE A 754 23.28 -22.94 -25.88
C PHE A 754 24.16 -22.13 -26.85
N THR A 755 25.16 -22.75 -27.50
CA THR A 755 26.10 -22.05 -28.41
C THR A 755 25.52 -21.59 -29.75
N ASP A 756 24.25 -21.85 -30.03
CA ASP A 756 23.57 -21.31 -31.21
C ASP A 756 22.72 -20.06 -30.89
N TYR A 757 22.89 -19.43 -29.72
CA TYR A 757 22.24 -18.16 -29.38
C TYR A 757 23.20 -17.20 -28.66
N GLN A 758 23.53 -16.07 -29.31
CA GLN A 758 24.49 -15.04 -28.82
C GLN A 758 23.77 -14.01 -27.91
N PRO A 759 24.20 -13.78 -26.64
CA PRO A 759 23.58 -12.82 -25.72
C PRO A 759 23.89 -11.33 -25.97
N SER A 760 24.71 -10.99 -26.97
CA SER A 760 24.99 -9.60 -27.39
C SER A 760 23.83 -8.95 -28.16
N ASP A 761 22.85 -9.74 -28.60
CA ASP A 761 21.85 -9.27 -29.56
C ASP A 761 20.61 -8.62 -28.91
N LEU A 762 20.33 -8.84 -27.62
CA LEU A 762 19.04 -8.42 -27.04
C LEU A 762 18.92 -6.90 -26.82
N PRO A 763 19.87 -6.19 -26.17
CA PRO A 763 19.82 -4.73 -26.11
C PRO A 763 19.98 -4.07 -27.48
N TYR A 764 20.86 -4.63 -28.31
CA TYR A 764 21.08 -4.15 -29.67
C TYR A 764 19.80 -4.24 -30.51
N ARG A 765 19.17 -5.42 -30.60
CA ARG A 765 17.94 -5.61 -31.36
C ARG A 765 16.77 -4.83 -30.76
N ALA A 766 16.61 -4.79 -29.44
CA ALA A 766 15.52 -4.03 -28.83
C ALA A 766 15.62 -2.53 -29.15
N ILE A 767 16.82 -1.96 -29.07
CA ILE A 767 17.02 -0.54 -29.42
C ILE A 767 16.87 -0.34 -30.93
N GLN A 768 17.44 -1.21 -31.75
CA GLN A 768 17.33 -1.14 -33.21
C GLN A 768 15.88 -1.25 -33.70
N GLU A 769 15.10 -2.20 -33.18
CA GLU A 769 13.70 -2.43 -33.54
C GLU A 769 12.78 -1.33 -33.00
N SER A 770 13.16 -0.65 -31.92
CA SER A 770 12.37 0.46 -31.36
C SER A 770 12.39 1.73 -32.20
N GLY A 771 13.43 1.91 -33.04
CA GLY A 771 13.67 3.15 -33.77
C GLY A 771 14.21 4.30 -32.91
N LEU A 772 14.46 4.11 -31.60
CA LEU A 772 14.92 5.16 -30.68
C LEU A 772 16.44 5.33 -30.64
N PHE A 773 17.13 5.12 -31.78
CA PHE A 773 18.55 5.41 -31.93
C PHE A 773 18.81 6.24 -33.19
N ASP A 774 19.09 7.53 -33.02
CA ASP A 774 19.41 8.46 -34.10
C ASP A 774 20.94 8.53 -34.26
N ALA A 775 21.46 7.78 -35.23
CA ALA A 775 22.90 7.67 -35.48
C ALA A 775 23.54 9.02 -35.88
N GLU A 776 22.83 9.88 -36.61
CA GLU A 776 23.35 11.20 -37.01
C GLU A 776 23.37 12.18 -35.85
N PHE A 777 22.36 12.15 -34.99
CA PHE A 777 22.35 12.92 -33.74
C PHE A 777 23.41 12.42 -32.76
N TYR A 778 23.54 11.11 -32.63
CA TYR A 778 24.51 10.49 -31.73
C TYR A 778 25.95 10.83 -32.12
N ARG A 779 26.29 10.78 -33.41
CA ARG A 779 27.61 11.15 -33.93
C ARG A 779 28.01 12.60 -33.59
N ARG A 780 27.07 13.54 -33.68
CA ARG A 780 27.32 14.99 -33.48
C ARG A 780 27.59 15.40 -32.04
N GLN A 781 27.46 14.51 -31.06
CA GLN A 781 27.60 14.88 -29.64
C GLN A 781 29.05 14.91 -29.16
N ALA A 782 30.00 14.31 -29.88
CA ALA A 782 31.39 14.29 -29.47
C ALA A 782 32.34 14.23 -30.67
N SER A 783 33.39 15.06 -30.65
CA SER A 783 34.36 15.19 -31.76
C SER A 783 35.18 13.91 -32.02
N ASP A 784 35.26 12.99 -31.05
CA ASP A 784 35.86 11.67 -31.22
C ASP A 784 34.99 10.71 -32.05
N LEU A 785 33.73 11.07 -32.33
CA LEU A 785 32.80 10.28 -33.14
C LEU A 785 32.72 10.75 -34.60
N ASP A 786 33.22 11.95 -34.93
CA ASP A 786 33.17 12.49 -36.29
C ASP A 786 33.85 11.54 -37.29
N ASP A 787 35.04 11.02 -36.91
CA ASP A 787 35.85 10.09 -37.71
C ASP A 787 35.67 8.60 -37.30
N PHE A 788 34.64 8.27 -36.50
CA PHE A 788 34.40 6.88 -36.07
C PHE A 788 33.70 6.05 -37.16
N ASP A 789 34.41 5.06 -37.70
CA ASP A 789 33.94 4.14 -38.76
C ASP A 789 33.23 2.87 -38.21
N GLY A 790 33.07 2.76 -36.89
CA GLY A 790 32.42 1.60 -36.25
C GLY A 790 30.90 1.73 -36.12
N ASP A 791 30.27 0.67 -35.61
CA ASP A 791 28.83 0.66 -35.30
C ASP A 791 28.53 1.62 -34.14
N LEU A 792 27.80 2.70 -34.43
CA LEU A 792 27.44 3.74 -33.46
C LEU A 792 26.46 3.25 -32.39
N LEU A 793 25.57 2.30 -32.71
CA LEU A 793 24.65 1.72 -31.72
C LEU A 793 25.43 0.84 -30.74
N GLN A 794 26.37 0.05 -31.25
CA GLN A 794 27.26 -0.73 -30.40
C GLN A 794 28.15 0.19 -29.55
N HIS A 795 28.67 1.28 -30.12
CA HIS A 795 29.39 2.29 -29.34
C HIS A 795 28.51 2.89 -28.23
N TYR A 796 27.23 3.17 -28.50
CA TYR A 796 26.32 3.67 -27.47
C TYR A 796 26.13 2.68 -26.32
N LEU A 797 25.98 1.39 -26.63
CA LEU A 797 25.87 0.32 -25.64
C LEU A 797 27.14 0.18 -24.79
N ASP A 798 28.31 0.29 -25.41
CA ASP A 798 29.58 0.00 -24.75
C ASP A 798 30.16 1.18 -23.97
N VAL A 799 29.95 2.41 -24.47
CA VAL A 799 30.65 3.61 -23.96
C VAL A 799 29.73 4.82 -23.89
N GLY A 800 28.84 4.98 -24.87
CA GLY A 800 28.04 6.19 -25.02
C GLY A 800 27.13 6.49 -23.84
N ALA A 801 26.40 5.49 -23.39
CA ALA A 801 25.52 5.63 -22.24
C ALA A 801 26.28 6.03 -20.99
N GLU A 802 27.45 5.46 -20.71
CA GLU A 802 28.28 5.81 -19.54
C GLU A 802 28.80 7.24 -19.59
N LYS A 803 29.18 7.71 -20.80
CA LYS A 803 29.58 9.10 -21.03
C LYS A 803 28.41 10.09 -20.95
N GLY A 804 27.18 9.62 -20.76
CA GLY A 804 25.98 10.46 -20.73
C GLY A 804 25.53 10.93 -22.11
N LEU A 805 26.01 10.32 -23.20
CA LEU A 805 25.60 10.65 -24.57
C LEU A 805 24.17 10.17 -24.82
N ASN A 806 23.36 10.97 -25.50
CA ASN A 806 21.96 10.71 -25.73
C ASN A 806 21.77 9.88 -27.02
N PRO A 807 21.14 8.70 -26.98
CA PRO A 807 20.91 7.88 -28.18
C PRO A 807 19.87 8.49 -29.13
N HIS A 808 19.00 9.35 -28.59
CA HIS A 808 17.90 9.97 -29.29
C HIS A 808 17.64 11.36 -28.71
N ARG A 809 17.05 12.25 -29.51
CA ARG A 809 16.68 13.62 -29.09
C ARG A 809 15.65 13.65 -27.97
N LEU A 810 14.82 12.61 -27.92
CA LEU A 810 13.76 12.42 -26.92
C LEU A 810 14.16 11.48 -25.78
N PHE A 811 15.42 11.04 -25.72
CA PHE A 811 15.92 10.23 -24.63
C PHE A 811 17.20 10.84 -24.06
N HIS A 812 17.08 11.43 -22.88
CA HIS A 812 18.17 12.07 -22.18
C HIS A 812 18.82 11.10 -21.18
N THR A 813 19.97 10.54 -21.57
CA THR A 813 20.69 9.52 -20.80
C THR A 813 20.96 9.97 -19.37
N ARG A 814 21.43 11.20 -19.16
CA ARG A 814 21.72 11.70 -17.80
C ARG A 814 20.47 11.91 -16.97
N TYR A 815 19.44 12.53 -17.56
CA TYR A 815 18.14 12.74 -16.92
C TYR A 815 17.50 11.41 -16.48
N TYR A 816 17.62 10.38 -17.31
CA TYR A 816 17.10 9.06 -16.99
C TYR A 816 17.90 8.36 -15.88
N TYR A 817 19.23 8.54 -15.85
CA TYR A 817 20.04 8.08 -14.73
C TYR A 817 19.71 8.78 -13.42
N ASP A 818 19.40 10.08 -13.44
CA ASP A 818 19.06 10.79 -12.22
C ASP A 818 17.74 10.25 -11.60
N GLN A 819 16.82 9.75 -12.43
CA GLN A 819 15.61 9.06 -11.99
C GLN A 819 15.83 7.61 -11.55
N VAL A 820 16.85 6.94 -12.10
CA VAL A 820 17.20 5.54 -11.79
C VAL A 820 18.73 5.40 -11.60
N PRO A 821 19.30 5.94 -10.50
CA PRO A 821 20.77 6.05 -10.35
C PRO A 821 21.50 4.70 -10.36
N VAL A 822 20.79 3.62 -9.99
CA VAL A 822 21.32 2.25 -9.98
C VAL A 822 21.73 1.75 -11.38
N LEU A 823 21.14 2.26 -12.47
CA LEU A 823 21.48 1.81 -13.83
C LEU A 823 22.94 2.15 -14.19
N MET A 824 23.41 3.33 -13.76
CA MET A 824 24.80 3.77 -13.99
C MET A 824 25.78 2.91 -13.19
N ALA A 825 25.44 2.55 -11.96
CA ALA A 825 26.27 1.69 -11.11
C ALA A 825 26.31 0.22 -11.57
N GLU A 826 25.23 -0.27 -12.19
CA GLU A 826 25.12 -1.65 -12.68
C GLU A 826 25.53 -1.83 -14.17
N GLY A 827 25.90 -0.74 -14.86
CA GLY A 827 26.22 -0.74 -16.28
C GLY A 827 25.05 -1.18 -17.17
N ILE A 828 23.82 -0.87 -16.76
CA ILE A 828 22.61 -1.19 -17.53
C ILE A 828 22.34 -0.03 -18.47
N ASN A 829 22.22 -0.33 -19.77
CA ASN A 829 21.90 0.69 -20.76
C ASN A 829 20.51 1.31 -20.47
N PRO A 830 20.42 2.65 -20.33
CA PRO A 830 19.21 3.32 -19.85
C PRO A 830 18.08 3.27 -20.88
N LEU A 831 18.39 3.36 -22.19
CA LEU A 831 17.38 3.23 -23.23
C LEU A 831 16.81 1.81 -23.29
N TYR A 832 17.66 0.79 -23.14
CA TYR A 832 17.18 -0.59 -23.04
C TYR A 832 16.29 -0.82 -21.80
N HIS A 833 16.66 -0.26 -20.64
CA HIS A 833 15.83 -0.30 -19.44
C HIS A 833 14.46 0.35 -19.69
N PHE A 834 14.44 1.53 -20.32
CA PHE A 834 13.21 2.23 -20.67
C PHE A 834 12.29 1.41 -21.60
N LEU A 835 12.85 0.78 -22.63
CA LEU A 835 12.11 -0.06 -23.57
C LEU A 835 11.52 -1.33 -22.93
N SER A 836 12.23 -1.89 -21.95
CA SER A 836 11.86 -3.18 -21.34
C SER A 836 10.90 -3.07 -20.16
N SER A 837 11.03 -2.02 -19.36
CA SER A 837 10.26 -1.87 -18.10
C SER A 837 10.04 -0.42 -17.70
N GLY A 838 11.05 0.44 -17.81
CA GLY A 838 11.01 1.78 -17.21
C GLY A 838 9.87 2.67 -17.70
N ALA A 839 9.43 2.54 -18.96
CA ALA A 839 8.28 3.29 -19.45
C ALA A 839 6.95 2.93 -18.76
N TYR A 840 6.84 1.72 -18.20
CA TYR A 840 5.67 1.25 -17.45
C TYR A 840 5.83 1.40 -15.93
N ASP A 841 7.04 1.75 -15.46
CA ASP A 841 7.38 2.05 -14.06
C ASP A 841 7.43 3.57 -13.81
N ASP A 842 6.64 4.34 -14.56
CA ASP A 842 6.55 5.80 -14.50
C ASP A 842 7.92 6.52 -14.61
N LYS A 843 8.85 5.99 -15.42
CA LYS A 843 10.12 6.65 -15.74
C LYS A 843 10.03 7.43 -17.03
N ASP A 844 10.53 8.66 -17.00
CA ASP A 844 10.39 9.62 -18.08
C ASP A 844 11.69 9.70 -18.90
N PRO A 845 11.65 9.54 -20.23
CA PRO A 845 12.85 9.51 -21.05
C PRO A 845 13.52 10.89 -21.19
N CYS A 846 12.77 11.98 -20.97
CA CYS A 846 13.28 13.36 -20.91
C CYS A 846 12.30 14.26 -20.13
N TYR A 847 12.71 15.48 -19.79
CA TYR A 847 11.92 16.40 -18.94
C TYR A 847 10.61 16.92 -19.57
N LEU A 848 10.35 16.60 -20.84
CA LEU A 848 9.16 17.00 -21.60
C LEU A 848 8.43 15.79 -22.21
N PHE A 849 8.69 14.58 -21.71
CA PHE A 849 7.91 13.40 -22.05
C PHE A 849 7.55 12.65 -20.77
N SER A 850 6.26 12.56 -20.44
CA SER A 850 5.80 11.80 -19.29
C SER A 850 5.15 10.50 -19.72
N SER A 851 5.78 9.37 -19.38
CA SER A 851 5.27 8.03 -19.73
C SER A 851 3.89 7.79 -19.12
N ARG A 852 3.72 8.21 -17.86
CA ARG A 852 2.45 8.11 -17.11
C ARG A 852 1.34 8.93 -17.76
N TYR A 853 1.61 10.21 -18.05
CA TYR A 853 0.64 11.10 -18.69
C TYR A 853 0.24 10.59 -20.07
N TYR A 854 1.22 10.20 -20.88
CA TYR A 854 0.97 9.76 -22.25
C TYR A 854 0.10 8.48 -22.31
N LEU A 855 0.35 7.50 -21.44
CA LEU A 855 -0.46 6.29 -21.35
C LEU A 855 -1.88 6.54 -20.83
N LYS A 856 -2.04 7.53 -19.93
CA LYS A 856 -3.35 7.94 -19.41
C LYS A 856 -4.22 8.58 -20.49
N GLU A 857 -3.63 9.46 -21.30
CA GLU A 857 -4.36 10.15 -22.37
C GLU A 857 -4.59 9.27 -23.63
N ASN A 858 -3.76 8.24 -23.84
CA ASN A 858 -3.84 7.32 -24.99
C ASN A 858 -4.10 5.88 -24.51
N THR A 859 -5.29 5.63 -23.94
CA THR A 859 -5.66 4.37 -23.25
C THR A 859 -5.50 3.09 -24.11
N GLU A 860 -5.65 3.20 -25.42
CA GLU A 860 -5.45 2.13 -26.40
C GLU A 860 -3.99 1.66 -26.47
N VAL A 861 -3.04 2.56 -26.24
CA VAL A 861 -1.61 2.27 -26.16
C VAL A 861 -1.32 1.47 -24.89
N ALA A 862 -1.94 1.85 -23.77
CA ALA A 862 -1.83 1.14 -22.50
C ALA A 862 -2.40 -0.29 -22.58
N ALA A 863 -3.56 -0.47 -23.21
CA ALA A 863 -4.16 -1.79 -23.42
C ALA A 863 -3.31 -2.70 -24.32
N SER A 864 -2.67 -2.12 -25.34
CA SER A 864 -1.86 -2.85 -26.32
C SER A 864 -0.42 -3.13 -25.87
N LYS A 865 0.01 -2.58 -24.73
CA LYS A 865 1.38 -2.66 -24.19
C LYS A 865 2.46 -2.26 -25.20
N ILE A 866 2.18 -1.22 -25.99
CA ILE A 866 3.17 -0.60 -26.87
C ILE A 866 3.93 0.46 -26.04
N ASN A 867 5.25 0.52 -26.18
CA ASN A 867 6.05 1.50 -25.43
C ASN A 867 5.60 2.94 -25.80
N PRO A 868 5.35 3.82 -24.81
CA PRO A 868 4.74 5.13 -25.05
C PRO A 868 5.59 6.06 -25.92
N LEU A 869 6.92 6.08 -25.76
CA LEU A 869 7.78 6.91 -26.61
C LEU A 869 7.87 6.35 -28.04
N VAL A 870 7.92 5.02 -28.19
CA VAL A 870 7.87 4.36 -29.51
C VAL A 870 6.56 4.68 -30.22
N HIS A 871 5.44 4.64 -29.50
CA HIS A 871 4.14 5.03 -30.04
C HIS A 871 4.11 6.53 -30.43
N TYR A 872 4.61 7.40 -29.57
CA TYR A 872 4.64 8.84 -29.85
C TYR A 872 5.43 9.17 -31.12
N VAL A 873 6.63 8.60 -31.25
CA VAL A 873 7.49 8.82 -32.42
C VAL A 873 6.86 8.25 -33.70
N SER A 874 6.25 7.07 -33.63
CA SER A 874 5.70 6.39 -34.82
C SER A 874 4.32 6.90 -35.24
N GLN A 875 3.48 7.34 -34.30
CA GLN A 875 2.07 7.62 -34.54
C GLN A 875 1.58 8.86 -33.78
N GLY A 876 1.88 8.96 -32.48
CA GLY A 876 1.32 9.99 -31.59
C GLY A 876 1.57 11.43 -32.03
N ALA A 877 2.79 11.72 -32.49
CA ALA A 877 3.16 13.05 -32.97
C ALA A 877 2.33 13.46 -34.21
N ALA A 878 2.01 12.51 -35.11
CA ALA A 878 1.23 12.77 -36.31
C ALA A 878 -0.23 13.11 -36.01
N VAL A 879 -0.77 12.54 -34.93
CA VAL A 879 -2.13 12.84 -34.44
C VAL A 879 -2.15 13.96 -33.40
N ARG A 880 -1.02 14.67 -33.22
CA ARG A 880 -0.86 15.82 -32.30
C ARG A 880 -1.19 15.48 -30.83
N SER A 881 -0.86 14.26 -30.39
CA SER A 881 -0.95 13.88 -28.97
C SER A 881 0.09 14.64 -28.14
N ASP A 882 -0.29 15.10 -26.96
CA ASP A 882 0.63 15.82 -26.07
C ASP A 882 1.53 14.83 -25.30
N PRO A 883 2.87 14.98 -25.35
CA PRO A 883 3.81 14.08 -24.69
C PRO A 883 3.94 14.31 -23.18
N HIS A 884 3.54 15.49 -22.69
CA HIS A 884 3.72 15.92 -21.30
C HIS A 884 2.74 17.05 -20.96
N PRO A 885 2.25 17.20 -19.72
CA PRO A 885 1.28 18.23 -19.34
C PRO A 885 1.69 19.66 -19.73
N ALA A 886 2.98 19.98 -19.59
CA ALA A 886 3.52 21.30 -19.93
C ALA A 886 3.88 21.50 -21.42
N PHE A 887 3.54 20.57 -22.31
CA PHE A 887 3.79 20.67 -23.74
C PHE A 887 2.47 20.61 -24.52
N ASP A 888 1.98 21.77 -24.98
CA ASP A 888 0.79 21.85 -25.83
C ASP A 888 1.23 21.83 -27.30
N THR A 889 1.03 20.68 -27.95
CA THR A 889 1.44 20.45 -29.34
C THR A 889 0.74 21.39 -30.31
N HIS A 890 -0.52 21.75 -30.02
CA HIS A 890 -1.27 22.69 -30.86
C HIS A 890 -0.72 24.10 -30.71
N PHE A 891 -0.54 24.56 -29.47
CA PHE A 891 0.02 25.88 -29.18
C PHE A 891 1.41 26.05 -29.82
N TYR A 892 2.30 25.07 -29.63
CA TYR A 892 3.66 25.14 -30.17
C TYR A 892 3.67 25.22 -31.71
N LEU A 893 2.86 24.40 -32.40
CA LEU A 893 2.76 24.44 -33.86
C LEU A 893 2.11 25.73 -34.38
N ASP A 894 1.13 26.29 -33.67
CA ASP A 894 0.48 27.56 -34.05
C ASP A 894 1.46 28.75 -33.96
N HIS A 895 2.40 28.71 -33.02
CA HIS A 895 3.42 29.77 -32.82
C HIS A 895 4.72 29.52 -33.58
N CYS A 896 4.86 28.35 -34.21
CA CYS A 896 5.96 27.99 -35.10
C CYS A 896 5.40 27.39 -36.41
N PRO A 897 4.56 28.12 -37.16
CA PRO A 897 3.76 27.58 -38.26
C PRO A 897 4.61 27.05 -39.43
N GLU A 898 5.83 27.55 -39.61
CA GLU A 898 6.82 27.01 -40.56
C GLU A 898 7.15 25.52 -40.34
N LYS A 899 6.80 24.95 -39.18
CA LYS A 899 7.07 23.55 -38.79
C LYS A 899 5.83 22.67 -38.84
N ALA A 900 4.67 23.23 -39.19
CA ALA A 900 3.43 22.49 -39.34
C ALA A 900 3.34 21.71 -40.68
N GLU A 901 4.15 22.09 -41.69
CA GLU A 901 4.19 21.45 -43.01
C GLU A 901 5.54 20.74 -43.23
N GLY A 902 5.51 19.40 -43.38
CA GLY A 902 6.70 18.61 -43.77
C GLY A 902 7.56 18.09 -42.62
N ILE A 903 6.92 17.48 -41.61
CA ILE A 903 7.55 17.02 -40.36
C ILE A 903 8.55 15.87 -40.62
N GLU A 904 9.81 16.18 -40.90
CA GLU A 904 10.93 15.22 -40.78
C GLU A 904 11.19 14.81 -39.31
N ARG A 905 10.67 15.58 -38.34
CA ARG A 905 10.93 15.42 -36.89
C ARG A 905 9.69 15.77 -36.06
N THR A 906 9.38 15.00 -35.02
CA THR A 906 8.23 15.24 -34.15
C THR A 906 8.24 16.66 -33.54
N PRO A 907 7.08 17.24 -33.17
CA PRO A 907 7.03 18.58 -32.57
C PRO A 907 7.93 18.75 -31.33
N LEU A 908 8.04 17.70 -30.51
CA LEU A 908 8.91 17.72 -29.33
C LEU A 908 10.41 17.73 -29.69
N GLU A 909 10.81 17.05 -30.77
CA GLU A 909 12.20 17.09 -31.26
C GLU A 909 12.56 18.47 -31.81
N ALA A 910 11.65 19.08 -32.56
CA ALA A 910 11.82 20.43 -33.06
C ALA A 910 11.97 21.43 -31.90
N PHE A 911 11.13 21.31 -30.86
CA PHE A 911 11.22 22.18 -29.69
C PHE A 911 12.60 22.11 -29.01
N PHE A 912 13.19 20.92 -28.81
CA PHE A 912 14.51 20.82 -28.17
C PHE A 912 15.63 21.49 -28.97
N GLU A 913 15.55 21.53 -30.30
CA GLU A 913 16.50 22.27 -31.12
C GLU A 913 16.24 23.77 -31.07
N ASP A 914 14.98 24.16 -31.21
CA ASP A 914 14.59 25.56 -31.27
C ASP A 914 14.82 26.29 -29.96
N CYS A 915 14.57 25.63 -28.84
CA CYS A 915 14.80 26.15 -27.50
C CYS A 915 16.29 26.51 -27.33
N ARG A 916 17.22 25.80 -27.99
CA ARG A 916 18.66 26.16 -28.00
C ARG A 916 18.96 27.38 -28.86
N LEU A 917 18.20 27.62 -29.93
CA LEU A 917 18.41 28.73 -30.86
C LEU A 917 17.64 29.99 -30.47
N SER A 918 16.53 29.83 -29.75
CA SER A 918 15.62 30.86 -29.32
C SER A 918 15.36 30.71 -27.82
N PRO A 919 16.13 31.43 -26.97
CA PRO A 919 15.99 31.35 -25.51
C PRO A 919 14.61 31.75 -24.98
N ARG A 920 13.79 32.39 -25.83
CA ARG A 920 12.45 32.90 -25.53
C ARG A 920 11.32 32.03 -26.11
N LEU A 921 11.60 30.76 -26.41
CA LEU A 921 10.59 29.82 -26.88
C LEU A 921 9.74 29.27 -25.73
N SER A 922 8.42 29.14 -25.94
CA SER A 922 7.49 28.53 -24.98
C SER A 922 6.63 27.46 -25.66
N PRO A 923 6.45 26.28 -25.05
CA PRO A 923 5.59 25.21 -25.58
C PRO A 923 4.15 25.28 -25.06
N ASN A 924 3.80 26.28 -24.26
CA ASN A 924 2.43 26.49 -23.77
C ASN A 924 2.15 27.99 -23.51
N ALA A 925 0.88 28.33 -23.35
CA ALA A 925 0.45 29.71 -23.15
C ALA A 925 0.76 30.27 -21.75
N ILE A 926 0.95 29.40 -20.75
CA ILE A 926 1.12 29.80 -19.35
C ILE A 926 2.53 30.31 -19.09
N PHE A 927 3.56 29.72 -19.72
CA PHE A 927 4.94 30.12 -19.52
C PHE A 927 5.28 31.36 -20.35
N ASN A 928 5.65 32.46 -19.69
CA ASN A 928 6.06 33.72 -20.31
C ASN A 928 7.59 33.87 -20.23
N PRO A 929 8.32 33.62 -21.34
CA PRO A 929 9.77 33.67 -21.34
C PRO A 929 10.32 35.08 -21.11
N ASP A 930 9.63 36.13 -21.57
CA ASP A 930 10.08 37.51 -21.41
C ASP A 930 10.04 37.93 -19.94
N PHE A 931 8.95 37.58 -19.25
CA PHE A 931 8.81 37.77 -17.81
C PHE A 931 9.84 36.97 -17.03
N TYR A 932 9.98 35.68 -17.34
CA TYR A 932 10.90 34.80 -16.64
C TYR A 932 12.35 35.29 -16.72
N LEU A 933 12.80 35.67 -17.93
CA LEU A 933 14.16 36.20 -18.14
C LEU A 933 14.35 37.58 -17.50
N SER A 934 13.31 38.40 -17.39
CA SER A 934 13.42 39.69 -16.68
C SER A 934 13.69 39.52 -15.18
N ASN A 935 13.16 38.45 -14.58
CA ASN A 935 13.45 38.07 -13.19
C ASN A 935 14.73 37.24 -13.06
N ARG A 936 15.20 36.66 -14.18
CA ARG A 936 16.41 35.83 -14.27
C ARG A 936 17.41 36.34 -15.32
N PRO A 937 18.02 37.53 -15.09
CA PRO A 937 19.04 38.06 -16.01
C PRO A 937 20.27 37.14 -16.15
N ASP A 938 20.51 36.28 -15.15
CA ASP A 938 21.56 35.27 -15.18
C ASP A 938 21.30 34.21 -16.27
N VAL A 939 20.06 33.76 -16.40
CA VAL A 939 19.62 32.80 -17.43
C VAL A 939 19.72 33.42 -18.81
N GLU A 940 19.27 34.68 -18.95
CA GLU A 940 19.37 35.43 -20.20
C GLU A 940 20.82 35.61 -20.65
N LYS A 941 21.70 36.03 -19.73
CA LYS A 941 23.11 36.26 -20.02
C LYS A 941 23.85 34.99 -20.46
N ASN A 942 23.45 33.84 -19.93
CA ASN A 942 24.03 32.54 -20.27
C ASN A 942 23.42 31.92 -21.53
N GLY A 943 22.42 32.57 -22.15
CA GLY A 943 21.76 32.07 -23.36
C GLY A 943 21.01 30.75 -23.14
N ILE A 944 20.60 30.47 -21.90
CA ILE A 944 19.85 29.25 -21.57
C ILE A 944 18.37 29.49 -21.91
N CYS A 945 17.73 28.52 -22.54
CA CYS A 945 16.31 28.58 -22.83
C CYS A 945 15.48 28.72 -21.55
N ALA A 946 14.63 29.73 -21.48
CA ALA A 946 13.86 30.08 -20.29
C ALA A 946 13.00 28.90 -19.79
N PHE A 947 12.27 28.26 -20.72
CA PHE A 947 11.41 27.13 -20.39
C PHE A 947 12.20 25.90 -19.93
N GLN A 948 13.31 25.58 -20.60
CA GLN A 948 14.22 24.51 -20.19
C GLN A 948 14.74 24.76 -18.77
N HIS A 949 15.25 25.96 -18.50
CA HIS A 949 15.76 26.33 -17.19
C HIS A 949 14.70 26.14 -16.11
N TYR A 950 13.46 26.59 -16.38
CA TYR A 950 12.35 26.38 -15.47
C TYR A 950 12.12 24.89 -15.18
N MET A 951 11.96 24.06 -16.21
CA MET A 951 11.67 22.62 -16.07
C MET A 951 12.78 21.83 -15.35
N GLU A 952 14.04 22.17 -15.57
CA GLU A 952 15.20 21.46 -15.02
C GLU A 952 15.53 21.84 -13.55
N GLY A 953 14.86 22.84 -12.99
CA GLY A 953 14.98 23.16 -11.57
C GLY A 953 14.68 24.60 -11.19
N GLY A 954 14.57 25.51 -12.17
CA GLY A 954 14.32 26.93 -11.94
C GLY A 954 13.05 27.22 -11.13
N TYR A 955 12.02 26.38 -11.21
CA TYR A 955 10.82 26.52 -10.38
C TYR A 955 11.05 26.41 -8.86
N ARG A 956 12.22 25.93 -8.43
CA ARG A 956 12.62 25.86 -7.01
C ARG A 956 13.37 27.10 -6.55
N GLU A 957 13.79 27.94 -7.49
CA GLU A 957 14.55 29.13 -7.20
C GLU A 957 13.60 30.28 -6.85
N LYS A 958 14.08 31.16 -5.96
CA LYS A 958 13.32 32.33 -5.57
C LYS A 958 13.10 33.24 -6.79
N ASP A 959 11.95 33.91 -6.84
CA ASP A 959 11.61 34.90 -7.87
C ASP A 959 11.62 34.33 -9.31
N SER A 960 11.35 33.02 -9.45
CA SER A 960 11.40 32.28 -10.73
C SER A 960 10.01 31.80 -11.18
N ASP A 961 9.02 32.67 -11.03
CA ASP A 961 7.65 32.41 -11.47
C ASP A 961 7.56 32.26 -12.99
N PRO A 962 6.84 31.26 -13.52
CA PRO A 962 6.83 30.96 -14.94
C PRO A 962 6.11 32.03 -15.77
N SER A 963 5.26 32.84 -15.15
CA SER A 963 4.64 34.02 -15.75
C SER A 963 4.05 34.95 -14.69
N PRO A 964 3.62 36.17 -15.05
CA PRO A 964 2.92 37.06 -14.12
C PRO A 964 1.63 36.46 -13.55
N PHE A 965 1.10 35.42 -14.20
CA PHE A 965 -0.19 34.82 -13.86
C PHE A 965 -0.07 33.51 -13.06
N PHE A 966 1.15 33.17 -12.65
CA PHE A 966 1.41 31.96 -11.89
C PHE A 966 2.39 32.26 -10.77
N ASP A 967 1.88 32.34 -9.54
CA ASP A 967 2.68 32.55 -8.34
C ASP A 967 3.01 31.17 -7.75
N THR A 968 4.27 30.77 -7.91
CA THR A 968 4.78 29.48 -7.47
C THR A 968 4.67 29.32 -5.95
N GLY A 969 4.94 30.38 -5.20
CA GLY A 969 4.87 30.36 -3.73
C GLY A 969 3.45 30.20 -3.22
N PHE A 970 2.51 30.98 -3.77
CA PHE A 970 1.08 30.86 -3.52
C PHE A 970 0.56 29.48 -3.91
N TYR A 971 1.03 28.95 -5.04
CA TYR A 971 0.61 27.64 -5.50
C TYR A 971 1.11 26.50 -4.60
N TYR A 972 2.33 26.58 -4.08
CA TYR A 972 2.85 25.66 -3.06
C TYR A 972 2.08 25.75 -1.74
N GLN A 973 1.68 26.95 -1.29
CA GLN A 973 0.89 27.08 -0.06
C GLN A 973 -0.45 26.34 -0.16
N GLN A 974 -1.06 26.33 -1.35
CA GLN A 974 -2.28 25.57 -1.61
C GLN A 974 -2.05 24.06 -1.78
N ASN A 975 -0.80 23.64 -2.02
CA ASN A 975 -0.39 22.27 -2.31
C ASN A 975 0.94 21.91 -1.61
N PRO A 976 1.00 21.85 -0.27
CA PRO A 976 2.27 21.70 0.47
C PRO A 976 3.05 20.41 0.15
N ARG A 977 2.36 19.33 -0.25
CA ARG A 977 2.99 18.05 -0.64
C ARG A 977 3.86 18.16 -1.89
N LEU A 978 3.56 19.07 -2.81
CA LEU A 978 4.42 19.30 -3.99
C LEU A 978 5.82 19.77 -3.60
N LEU A 979 5.93 20.49 -2.47
CA LEU A 979 7.21 20.95 -1.96
C LEU A 979 8.04 19.79 -1.38
N GLU A 980 7.38 18.82 -0.73
CA GLU A 980 8.01 17.62 -0.15
C GLU A 980 8.50 16.64 -1.22
N GLU A 981 7.73 16.48 -2.30
CA GLU A 981 8.06 15.60 -3.43
C GLU A 981 8.95 16.29 -4.48
N ALA A 982 9.29 17.56 -4.25
CA ALA A 982 10.04 18.41 -5.18
C ALA A 982 9.43 18.42 -6.59
N GLY A 983 8.09 18.44 -6.69
CA GLY A 983 7.35 18.39 -7.95
C GLY A 983 7.29 19.75 -8.67
N ASN A 984 7.21 19.73 -10.00
CA ASN A 984 7.07 20.96 -10.79
C ASN A 984 5.63 21.51 -10.65
N PRO A 985 5.46 22.75 -10.13
CA PRO A 985 4.15 23.30 -9.82
C PRO A 985 3.32 23.63 -11.07
N LEU A 986 3.95 24.05 -12.17
CA LEU A 986 3.28 24.28 -13.46
C LEU A 986 2.76 22.96 -14.05
N SER A 987 3.58 21.91 -14.06
CA SER A 987 3.16 20.58 -14.52
C SER A 987 1.99 20.05 -13.70
N HIS A 988 2.07 20.14 -12.37
CA HIS A 988 0.98 19.71 -11.49
C HIS A 988 -0.29 20.53 -11.70
N PHE A 989 -0.16 21.85 -11.90
CA PHE A 989 -1.31 22.71 -12.17
C PHE A 989 -2.07 22.24 -13.40
N ILE A 990 -1.37 22.02 -14.51
CA ILE A 990 -1.99 21.62 -15.79
C ILE A 990 -2.61 20.22 -15.67
N GLU A 991 -1.90 19.27 -15.05
CA GLU A 991 -2.32 17.86 -14.97
C GLU A 991 -3.47 17.63 -13.98
N ALA A 992 -3.46 18.29 -12.83
CA ALA A 992 -4.34 17.96 -11.71
C ALA A 992 -4.94 19.18 -11.01
N GLY A 993 -4.12 20.19 -10.76
CA GLY A 993 -4.50 21.29 -9.87
C GLY A 993 -5.62 22.17 -10.40
N GLN A 994 -5.63 22.46 -11.70
CA GLN A 994 -6.74 23.18 -12.32
C GLN A 994 -8.07 22.42 -12.19
N PHE A 995 -8.07 21.09 -12.33
CA PHE A 995 -9.28 20.27 -12.13
C PHE A 995 -9.73 20.24 -10.66
N ALA A 996 -8.79 20.33 -9.72
CA ALA A 996 -9.05 20.46 -8.30
C ALA A 996 -9.46 21.88 -7.85
N GLY A 997 -9.60 22.83 -8.77
CA GLY A 997 -10.01 24.21 -8.49
C GLY A 997 -8.94 25.04 -7.76
N LYS A 998 -7.66 24.68 -7.91
CA LYS A 998 -6.50 25.37 -7.32
C LYS A 998 -6.06 26.53 -8.20
N SER A 999 -6.17 27.75 -7.70
CA SER A 999 -5.83 28.96 -8.45
C SER A 999 -4.31 29.11 -8.63
N PRO A 1000 -3.82 29.45 -9.84
CA PRO A 1000 -2.38 29.59 -10.12
C PRO A 1000 -1.79 30.88 -9.54
N HIS A 1001 -2.60 31.89 -9.27
CA HIS A 1001 -2.19 33.18 -8.73
C HIS A 1001 -3.33 33.78 -7.90
N PRO A 1002 -3.07 34.59 -6.85
CA PRO A 1002 -4.13 35.22 -6.05
C PRO A 1002 -5.15 36.03 -6.87
N ILE A 1003 -4.66 36.67 -7.94
CA ILE A 1003 -5.46 37.48 -8.86
C ILE A 1003 -6.17 36.71 -9.99
N PHE A 1004 -6.09 35.38 -9.99
CA PHE A 1004 -6.73 34.53 -10.99
C PHE A 1004 -7.50 33.42 -10.28
N ASP A 1005 -8.81 33.64 -10.06
CA ASP A 1005 -9.68 32.66 -9.42
C ASP A 1005 -10.30 31.74 -10.49
N ILE A 1006 -9.84 30.49 -10.52
CA ILE A 1006 -10.34 29.47 -11.46
C ILE A 1006 -11.83 29.23 -11.32
N ASN A 1007 -12.35 29.21 -10.10
CA ASN A 1007 -13.75 28.91 -9.86
C ASN A 1007 -14.64 30.09 -10.28
N TYR A 1008 -14.16 31.32 -10.11
CA TYR A 1008 -14.84 32.52 -10.59
C TYR A 1008 -14.79 32.64 -12.12
N TYR A 1009 -13.63 32.39 -12.72
CA TYR A 1009 -13.46 32.40 -14.18
C TYR A 1009 -14.36 31.34 -14.86
N ARG A 1010 -14.37 30.09 -14.35
CA ARG A 1010 -15.23 29.01 -14.87
C ARG A 1010 -16.72 29.28 -14.77
N LYS A 1011 -17.17 30.13 -13.85
CA LYS A 1011 -18.60 30.50 -13.76
C LYS A 1011 -19.04 31.45 -14.87
N GLN A 1012 -18.10 32.15 -15.48
CA GLN A 1012 -18.35 33.13 -16.55
C GLN A 1012 -18.17 32.53 -17.94
N THR A 1013 -17.59 31.34 -18.04
CA THR A 1013 -17.28 30.66 -19.29
C THR A 1013 -17.98 29.31 -19.33
N ASP A 1014 -18.32 28.79 -20.51
CA ASP A 1014 -18.91 27.44 -20.67
C ASP A 1014 -17.82 26.35 -20.53
N TYR A 1015 -16.91 26.50 -19.57
CA TYR A 1015 -15.79 25.60 -19.38
C TYR A 1015 -16.25 24.27 -18.77
N HIS A 1016 -16.15 23.18 -19.54
CA HIS A 1016 -16.49 21.82 -19.11
C HIS A 1016 -15.24 20.94 -18.92
N PRO A 1017 -15.23 20.02 -17.93
CA PRO A 1017 -14.21 18.98 -17.83
C PRO A 1017 -14.23 18.13 -19.10
N GLY A 1018 -13.19 18.25 -19.94
CA GLY A 1018 -13.13 17.69 -21.29
C GLY A 1018 -12.74 18.70 -22.38
N HIS A 1019 -12.65 19.99 -22.06
CA HIS A 1019 -11.96 20.97 -22.91
C HIS A 1019 -10.47 20.66 -23.00
N HIS A 1020 -9.90 20.70 -24.21
CA HIS A 1020 -8.50 20.35 -24.50
C HIS A 1020 -7.45 21.28 -23.87
N ARG A 1021 -7.83 22.45 -23.33
CA ARG A 1021 -6.90 23.42 -22.72
C ARG A 1021 -7.35 23.78 -21.30
N ASP A 1022 -6.37 24.08 -20.44
CA ASP A 1022 -6.63 24.53 -19.07
C ASP A 1022 -7.19 25.97 -19.02
N PRO A 1023 -7.90 26.36 -17.94
CA PRO A 1023 -8.53 27.67 -17.80
C PRO A 1023 -7.58 28.86 -17.96
N LEU A 1024 -6.34 28.75 -17.47
CA LEU A 1024 -5.37 29.84 -17.57
C LEU A 1024 -4.89 29.96 -19.02
N SER A 1025 -4.57 28.85 -19.68
CA SER A 1025 -4.24 28.86 -21.11
C SER A 1025 -5.39 29.44 -21.95
N THR A 1026 -6.64 29.03 -21.72
CA THR A 1026 -7.80 29.58 -22.44
C THR A 1026 -7.97 31.08 -22.22
N TYR A 1027 -7.82 31.55 -20.97
CA TYR A 1027 -7.86 32.97 -20.68
C TYR A 1027 -6.78 33.72 -21.43
N LEU A 1028 -5.55 33.20 -21.39
CA LEU A 1028 -4.41 33.81 -22.05
C LEU A 1028 -4.58 33.80 -23.56
N THR A 1029 -5.04 32.73 -24.21
CA THR A 1029 -5.10 32.68 -25.68
C THR A 1029 -6.35 33.31 -26.27
N GLU A 1030 -7.49 33.25 -25.58
CA GLU A 1030 -8.79 33.54 -26.18
C GLU A 1030 -9.63 34.59 -25.44
N ASP A 1031 -9.75 34.49 -24.11
CA ASP A 1031 -10.77 35.27 -23.37
C ASP A 1031 -10.28 36.61 -22.85
N ARG A 1032 -8.96 36.85 -22.79
CA ARG A 1032 -8.38 38.11 -22.27
C ARG A 1032 -8.92 39.38 -22.95
N LEU A 1033 -9.36 39.29 -24.21
CA LEU A 1033 -9.96 40.39 -24.97
C LEU A 1033 -11.48 40.34 -25.06
N ARG A 1034 -12.12 39.26 -24.58
CA ARG A 1034 -13.57 39.05 -24.59
C ARG A 1034 -14.28 39.70 -23.39
N GLY A 1035 -13.53 40.38 -22.53
CA GLY A 1035 -14.08 41.07 -21.34
C GLY A 1035 -14.41 40.14 -20.18
N ILE A 1036 -13.98 38.88 -20.22
CA ILE A 1036 -14.13 37.92 -19.13
C ILE A 1036 -13.22 38.34 -17.96
N SER A 1037 -13.76 38.33 -16.74
CA SER A 1037 -13.05 38.80 -15.55
C SER A 1037 -12.41 37.62 -14.80
N PRO A 1038 -11.08 37.61 -14.61
CA PRO A 1038 -10.35 36.50 -13.98
C PRO A 1038 -10.51 36.46 -12.45
N HIS A 1039 -11.01 37.53 -11.83
CA HIS A 1039 -11.18 37.64 -10.39
C HIS A 1039 -12.40 38.53 -10.05
N PRO A 1040 -13.14 38.29 -8.95
CA PRO A 1040 -14.28 39.13 -8.55
C PRO A 1040 -13.94 40.61 -8.38
N LEU A 1041 -12.71 40.90 -7.94
CA LEU A 1041 -12.22 42.26 -7.70
C LEU A 1041 -11.44 42.87 -8.88
N PHE A 1042 -11.37 42.18 -10.02
CA PHE A 1042 -10.72 42.70 -11.22
C PHE A 1042 -11.69 42.65 -12.41
N ASP A 1043 -12.14 43.81 -12.89
CA ASP A 1043 -13.00 43.92 -14.07
C ASP A 1043 -12.17 44.25 -15.31
N SER A 1044 -11.99 43.24 -16.18
CA SER A 1044 -11.19 43.34 -17.40
C SER A 1044 -11.65 44.47 -18.34
N THR A 1045 -12.97 44.71 -18.41
CA THR A 1045 -13.55 45.71 -19.31
C THR A 1045 -13.38 47.12 -18.76
N TYR A 1046 -13.62 47.30 -17.45
CA TYR A 1046 -13.44 48.56 -16.75
C TYR A 1046 -11.98 48.99 -16.78
N TYR A 1047 -11.07 48.09 -16.41
CA TYR A 1047 -9.64 48.38 -16.34
C TYR A 1047 -9.08 48.76 -17.71
N ALA A 1048 -9.42 48.02 -18.77
CA ALA A 1048 -9.01 48.35 -20.14
C ALA A 1048 -9.50 49.74 -20.60
N LYS A 1049 -10.74 50.12 -20.25
CA LYS A 1049 -11.26 51.47 -20.53
C LYS A 1049 -10.49 52.56 -19.79
N GLN A 1050 -10.11 52.31 -18.53
CA GLN A 1050 -9.34 53.24 -17.74
C GLN A 1050 -7.94 53.46 -18.32
N LEU A 1051 -7.23 52.39 -18.70
CA LEU A 1051 -5.93 52.49 -19.36
C LEU A 1051 -5.99 53.30 -20.66
N LYS A 1052 -7.02 53.05 -21.48
CA LYS A 1052 -7.25 53.81 -22.70
C LYS A 1052 -7.46 55.31 -22.43
N SER A 1053 -8.15 55.66 -21.33
CA SER A 1053 -8.40 57.06 -20.96
C SER A 1053 -7.14 57.83 -20.55
N ILE A 1054 -6.13 57.13 -20.02
CA ILE A 1054 -4.83 57.70 -19.62
C ILE A 1054 -3.73 57.51 -20.68
N GLY A 1055 -4.12 57.13 -21.91
CA GLY A 1055 -3.21 57.00 -23.05
C GLY A 1055 -2.38 55.71 -23.08
N ILE A 1056 -2.64 54.74 -22.20
CA ILE A 1056 -1.97 53.44 -22.17
C ILE A 1056 -2.74 52.46 -23.07
N LYS A 1057 -2.05 51.89 -24.05
CA LYS A 1057 -2.58 50.80 -24.90
C LYS A 1057 -1.97 49.48 -24.43
N THR A 1058 -2.81 48.53 -24.06
CA THR A 1058 -2.41 47.15 -23.75
C THR A 1058 -3.49 46.20 -24.23
N ASP A 1059 -3.07 45.05 -24.77
CA ASP A 1059 -3.94 43.92 -25.11
C ASP A 1059 -4.02 42.91 -23.96
N HIS A 1060 -3.35 43.20 -22.83
CA HIS A 1060 -3.31 42.39 -21.62
C HIS A 1060 -3.62 43.26 -20.38
N PRO A 1061 -4.91 43.53 -20.09
CA PRO A 1061 -5.32 44.38 -18.97
C PRO A 1061 -4.88 43.81 -17.61
N LEU A 1062 -5.06 42.51 -17.38
CA LEU A 1062 -4.66 41.85 -16.13
C LEU A 1062 -3.13 41.89 -15.94
N GLU A 1063 -2.35 41.65 -17.00
CA GLU A 1063 -0.89 41.72 -16.96
C GLU A 1063 -0.40 43.11 -16.57
N HIS A 1064 -0.98 44.15 -17.20
CA HIS A 1064 -0.66 45.52 -16.85
C HIS A 1064 -0.96 45.82 -15.39
N TYR A 1065 -2.06 45.28 -14.84
CA TYR A 1065 -2.37 45.45 -13.44
C TYR A 1065 -1.32 44.82 -12.53
N ILE A 1066 -0.99 43.55 -12.76
CA ILE A 1066 -0.01 42.79 -11.97
C ILE A 1066 1.37 43.47 -12.02
N LEU A 1067 1.83 43.87 -13.20
CA LEU A 1067 3.19 44.40 -13.39
C LEU A 1067 3.33 45.88 -13.02
N THR A 1068 2.25 46.66 -13.03
CA THR A 1068 2.38 48.14 -12.96
C THR A 1068 1.16 48.83 -12.35
N GLY A 1069 -0.05 48.32 -12.60
CA GLY A 1069 -1.29 48.94 -12.20
C GLY A 1069 -1.51 49.00 -10.71
N ALA A 1070 -1.21 47.90 -10.00
CA ALA A 1070 -1.30 47.82 -8.55
C ALA A 1070 -0.39 48.87 -7.89
N GLU A 1071 0.88 48.98 -8.34
CA GLU A 1071 1.84 49.96 -7.85
C GLU A 1071 1.39 51.40 -8.14
N LYS A 1072 0.92 51.67 -9.36
CA LYS A 1072 0.38 52.98 -9.78
C LYS A 1072 -1.00 53.28 -9.21
N ARG A 1073 -1.57 52.38 -8.40
CA ARG A 1073 -2.89 52.50 -7.76
C ARG A 1073 -4.02 52.78 -8.75
N ILE A 1074 -3.92 52.19 -9.94
CA ILE A 1074 -4.98 52.27 -10.93
C ILE A 1074 -6.07 51.27 -10.52
N SER A 1075 -7.28 51.77 -10.27
CA SER A 1075 -8.40 50.98 -9.76
C SER A 1075 -8.74 49.76 -10.65
N PRO A 1076 -8.63 48.51 -10.17
CA PRO A 1076 -8.91 47.30 -10.94
C PRO A 1076 -10.41 47.05 -11.20
N HIS A 1077 -11.30 47.70 -10.44
CA HIS A 1077 -12.73 47.44 -10.48
C HIS A 1077 -13.52 48.71 -10.14
N PRO A 1078 -14.71 48.96 -10.70
CA PRO A 1078 -15.48 50.18 -10.46
C PRO A 1078 -15.92 50.38 -9.00
N LEU A 1079 -16.00 49.29 -8.24
CA LEU A 1079 -16.38 49.29 -6.82
C LEU A 1079 -15.17 49.31 -5.86
N PHE A 1080 -13.94 49.30 -6.38
CA PHE A 1080 -12.73 49.30 -5.56
C PHE A 1080 -11.82 50.46 -5.95
N ASP A 1081 -11.61 51.40 -5.02
CA ASP A 1081 -10.69 52.52 -5.17
C ASP A 1081 -9.56 52.40 -4.13
N GLY A 1082 -8.33 52.18 -4.61
CA GLY A 1082 -7.17 51.98 -3.74
C GLY A 1082 -6.80 53.23 -2.92
N GLY A 1083 -7.09 54.43 -3.43
CA GLY A 1083 -6.85 55.69 -2.72
C GLY A 1083 -7.82 55.86 -1.54
N TYR A 1084 -9.09 55.56 -1.76
CA TYR A 1084 -10.12 55.54 -0.72
C TYR A 1084 -9.84 54.45 0.32
N TYR A 1085 -9.51 53.23 -0.11
CA TYR A 1085 -9.19 52.12 0.80
C TYR A 1085 -8.03 52.47 1.75
N LEU A 1086 -6.96 53.06 1.22
CA LEU A 1086 -5.83 53.55 2.04
C LEU A 1086 -6.24 54.69 2.99
N ALA A 1087 -7.10 55.61 2.54
CA ALA A 1087 -7.55 56.71 3.37
C ALA A 1087 -8.41 56.25 4.57
N GLN A 1088 -9.14 55.14 4.41
CA GLN A 1088 -10.02 54.59 5.45
C GLN A 1088 -9.30 53.60 6.38
N PHE A 1089 -8.37 52.80 5.87
CA PHE A 1089 -7.79 51.64 6.58
C PHE A 1089 -6.26 51.65 6.66
N GLY A 1090 -5.60 52.73 6.24
CA GLY A 1090 -4.15 52.82 6.22
C GLY A 1090 -3.51 52.92 7.60
N ASP A 1091 -3.07 51.79 8.15
CA ASP A 1091 -2.13 51.75 9.27
C ASP A 1091 -0.68 52.00 8.76
N SER A 1092 0.10 52.74 9.54
CA SER A 1092 1.52 53.09 9.31
C SER A 1092 2.49 51.89 9.28
N SER A 1093 1.97 50.66 9.41
CA SER A 1093 2.69 49.39 9.44
C SER A 1093 2.69 48.63 8.10
N ARG A 1094 1.90 49.06 7.10
CA ARG A 1094 1.82 48.39 5.79
C ARG A 1094 3.09 48.64 4.97
N GLN A 1095 3.71 47.56 4.47
CA GLN A 1095 4.93 47.65 3.65
C GLN A 1095 4.66 48.45 2.36
N ALA A 1096 5.65 49.24 1.94
CA ALA A 1096 5.59 49.92 0.64
C ALA A 1096 5.54 48.87 -0.48
N GLY A 1097 4.53 48.94 -1.35
CA GLY A 1097 4.36 48.03 -2.50
C GLY A 1097 3.29 46.95 -2.36
N THR A 1098 2.53 46.90 -1.26
CA THR A 1098 1.41 45.95 -1.11
C THR A 1098 0.30 46.21 -2.14
N ASP A 1099 -0.13 45.18 -2.85
CA ASP A 1099 -1.33 45.23 -3.71
C ASP A 1099 -2.58 45.40 -2.83
N LEU A 1100 -3.20 46.58 -2.94
CA LEU A 1100 -4.32 46.97 -2.11
C LEU A 1100 -5.58 46.15 -2.38
N MET A 1101 -5.72 45.60 -3.58
CA MET A 1101 -6.85 44.74 -3.92
C MET A 1101 -6.72 43.39 -3.23
N LEU A 1102 -5.52 42.81 -3.21
CA LEU A 1102 -5.24 41.56 -2.51
C LEU A 1102 -5.29 41.75 -0.98
N ASP A 1103 -4.85 42.90 -0.47
CA ASP A 1103 -5.01 43.26 0.94
C ASP A 1103 -6.50 43.40 1.32
N TYR A 1104 -7.32 44.02 0.47
CA TYR A 1104 -8.77 44.09 0.66
C TYR A 1104 -9.44 42.70 0.58
N ASP A 1105 -9.02 41.84 -0.34
CA ASP A 1105 -9.54 40.46 -0.44
C ASP A 1105 -9.21 39.62 0.81
N ALA A 1106 -8.01 39.79 1.36
CA ALA A 1106 -7.55 39.06 2.54
C ALA A 1106 -8.09 39.62 3.88
N HIS A 1107 -8.34 40.93 3.97
CA HIS A 1107 -8.56 41.62 5.25
C HIS A 1107 -9.73 42.62 5.26
N GLY A 1108 -10.36 42.90 4.12
CA GLY A 1108 -11.50 43.81 4.01
C GLY A 1108 -12.71 43.23 4.74
N ILE A 1109 -13.17 43.93 5.78
CA ILE A 1109 -14.52 43.69 6.32
C ILE A 1109 -15.49 44.23 5.27
N GLY A 1110 -16.28 43.33 4.67
CA GLY A 1110 -17.20 43.61 3.56
C GLY A 1110 -18.19 44.75 3.81
#